data_AF-A0A9D1YSM4-F1
#
_entry.id   AF-A0A9D1YSM4-F1
#
_cell.length_a   1.000
_cell.length_b   1.000
_cell.length_c   1.000
_cell.angle_alpha   90.00
_cell.angle_beta   90.00
_cell.angle_gamma   90.00
#
_symmetry.space_group_name_H-M   'P 1'
#
loop_
_entity.id
_entity.type
_entity.pdbx_description
1 polymer ?
#
loop_
_entity_poly.entity_id
_entity_poly.type
_entity_poly.pdbx_seq_one_letter_code
_entity_poly.pdbx_strand_id
1 'polypeptide(L)'
;MKKKERKGKRDQGRKFWDRKLWKKGAAAAAAVLLLCAALAIFLSGDGRKEGGSVDMQEAESFPAGSASGKKMVNLALAEGVRVTADSTETEAFSPEKAADGNRSDSDSRWSSANEPGQPSHWLMFEFPEERRISFVRLYWERLNVEGFVLESSRNGTDWVTAARAEEAPEANEQCLTLDSPAAGRYFRIRTTAVSESEENQYLYYQNVSLLEAELYEEVPLSWSLQDIRVETEADGSRRLALPEVPEGVQIELAGADYEEVIGRDGMVYPTVEEKEVEVGFLLSRDGKTETTPGYPVTVPAAWEEDGVFAGKKTASASESGQPAEKEAADSLHPTDRQVSADSTRPQAVSGAAEWRAGSGSFLPGEEIRILADARWKEEAPQAVARLQEALGNRAEVVWSDEAESGPTDVRTEEAEAGSTGVPTEEAEAGSAGESAGDIRLGTASGELGLGKEGYLCEIERDGIVLLAEESQGLIWGVNTLCRLLEETGAETEDLGKENAAGQENAGQGHVAGGIPCGVIRDYPRCSVRGFSIDIGRRMVSMETLREMVLELSAHKMNTLGIHLNDNEILSTSGKNDSLENAFTAYSGFRLESSLQNEKGEGITSQDGAFTKEEWKEFVEWAAGFGVEVVPEIDTPAHSLALTKVFPEAALADEPENVDQLDLSRKETLSLTETLWKEYLEGEDPVFAEGGTVHIGMDEYYGDVQDYRDYMRKMVSLAAESGRPVRMWGSLRLIEEANRKEGRTGQNAYRLWEEGEEAAVSPEQIQIQIWSADWSDPLKTWQAGYTVINSLNSSLYLIPGGGYDYLDLEALADWEANEYPLGGRTELLPAWSSRTAGAIYCLWNDTIGSLDAGITEEGICDRFLQPLSLLSGKLW
;
A
#
# COMPACT_ATOMS: atom_id res chain seq x y z
N MET A 1 29.88 -62.15 17.75
CA MET A 1 28.99 -62.78 18.75
C MET A 1 28.63 -61.75 19.83
N LYS A 2 27.32 -61.50 19.99
CA LYS A 2 26.57 -60.81 21.08
C LYS A 2 26.75 -59.29 21.30
N LYS A 3 25.79 -58.57 20.66
CA LYS A 3 24.98 -57.41 21.10
C LYS A 3 25.30 -56.76 22.46
N LYS A 4 25.46 -55.43 22.45
CA LYS A 4 24.68 -54.52 23.31
C LYS A 4 24.43 -53.20 22.57
N GLU A 5 23.16 -52.89 22.40
CA GLU A 5 22.60 -51.82 21.58
C GLU A 5 22.61 -50.45 22.29
N ARG A 6 22.70 -49.43 21.44
CA ARG A 6 22.46 -48.00 21.61
C ARG A 6 21.30 -47.66 22.55
N LYS A 7 21.57 -46.83 23.57
CA LYS A 7 20.66 -45.82 24.14
C LYS A 7 21.48 -44.89 25.04
N GLY A 8 21.45 -43.58 24.77
CA GLY A 8 21.91 -42.54 25.71
C GLY A 8 22.88 -41.52 25.10
N LYS A 9 22.33 -40.40 24.60
CA LYS A 9 22.81 -39.01 24.75
C LYS A 9 22.01 -38.08 23.81
N ARG A 10 20.74 -37.87 24.16
CA ARG A 10 19.93 -36.68 23.86
C ARG A 10 19.21 -36.38 25.16
N ASP A 11 19.91 -35.67 26.06
CA ASP A 11 19.35 -35.03 27.25
C ASP A 11 20.51 -34.29 27.94
N GLN A 12 20.72 -33.03 27.56
CA GLN A 12 21.34 -31.97 28.35
C GLN A 12 21.24 -30.68 27.53
N GLY A 13 20.31 -29.81 27.92
CA GLY A 13 20.03 -28.56 27.23
C GLY A 13 18.61 -28.00 27.39
N ARG A 14 17.80 -28.48 28.36
CA ARG A 14 16.55 -27.84 28.78
C ARG A 14 16.31 -28.12 30.26
N LYS A 15 16.88 -27.31 31.15
CA LYS A 15 16.42 -27.12 32.54
C LYS A 15 17.05 -25.85 33.12
N PHE A 16 16.36 -24.73 33.03
CA PHE A 16 16.37 -23.71 34.07
C PHE A 16 15.20 -22.79 33.75
N TRP A 17 14.13 -22.89 34.53
CA TRP A 17 12.98 -21.99 34.72
C TRP A 17 11.85 -22.89 35.24
N ASP A 18 11.78 -23.11 36.55
CA ASP A 18 10.58 -22.77 37.30
C ASP A 18 10.75 -22.86 38.83
N ARG A 19 10.11 -21.89 39.50
CA ARG A 19 9.66 -21.84 40.91
C ARG A 19 10.68 -21.95 42.07
N LYS A 20 11.05 -20.77 42.55
CA LYS A 20 10.89 -20.44 43.98
C LYS A 20 10.40 -19.00 44.16
N LEU A 21 9.08 -18.86 44.24
CA LEU A 21 8.34 -17.68 44.69
C LEU A 21 8.56 -17.40 46.18
N TRP A 22 8.51 -16.10 46.51
CA TRP A 22 8.00 -15.51 47.76
C TRP A 22 8.73 -15.79 49.09
N LYS A 23 9.42 -14.75 49.61
CA LYS A 23 8.93 -13.90 50.73
C LYS A 23 9.96 -12.85 51.21
N LYS A 24 9.41 -11.63 51.42
CA LYS A 24 9.89 -10.42 52.14
C LYS A 24 10.53 -9.34 51.22
N GLY A 25 9.94 -8.15 51.06
CA GLY A 25 8.93 -7.48 51.87
C GLY A 25 8.00 -6.54 51.09
N ALA A 26 6.71 -6.86 51.17
CA ALA A 26 5.65 -5.87 51.30
C ALA A 26 5.35 -5.69 52.80
N ALA A 27 5.40 -4.45 53.27
CA ALA A 27 4.68 -3.89 54.40
C ALA A 27 4.79 -2.36 54.24
N ALA A 28 3.73 -1.57 54.09
CA ALA A 28 2.33 -1.83 54.35
C ALA A 28 1.44 -0.90 53.52
N ALA A 29 0.42 -1.49 52.88
CA ALA A 29 -0.87 -0.84 52.69
C ALA A 29 -1.79 -1.35 53.82
N ALA A 30 -2.46 -0.43 54.52
CA ALA A 30 -3.85 -0.56 55.01
C ALA A 30 -4.10 0.43 56.15
N ALA A 31 -4.79 1.52 55.81
CA ALA A 31 -5.82 2.08 56.68
C ALA A 31 -6.98 2.48 55.76
N VAL A 32 -7.86 1.52 55.50
CA VAL A 32 -9.12 1.68 54.79
C VAL A 32 -10.23 1.82 55.83
N LEU A 33 -11.08 2.84 55.61
CA LEU A 33 -12.45 3.04 56.12
C LEU A 33 -12.68 3.25 57.63
N LEU A 34 -13.21 4.43 57.98
CA LEU A 34 -14.37 4.58 58.86
C LEU A 34 -15.03 5.98 58.69
N LEU A 35 -16.28 5.91 58.22
CA LEU A 35 -17.47 6.70 58.62
C LEU A 35 -17.84 8.04 57.98
N CYS A 36 -19.06 7.99 57.44
CA CYS A 36 -19.90 9.01 56.84
C CYS A 36 -20.43 10.10 57.80
N ALA A 37 -20.89 11.18 57.15
CA ALA A 37 -22.01 12.09 57.48
C ALA A 37 -21.78 13.22 58.50
N ALA A 38 -21.87 14.48 58.04
CA ALA A 38 -23.07 15.33 58.21
C ALA A 38 -22.91 16.79 57.69
N LEU A 39 -23.86 17.18 56.83
CA LEU A 39 -24.58 18.47 56.69
C LEU A 39 -23.85 19.84 56.54
N ALA A 40 -23.95 20.37 55.31
CA ALA A 40 -24.83 21.48 54.86
C ALA A 40 -24.72 22.94 55.41
N ILE A 41 -24.88 23.86 54.44
CA ILE A 41 -25.39 25.26 54.43
C ILE A 41 -24.39 26.41 54.72
N PHE A 42 -23.97 27.18 53.70
CA PHE A 42 -24.57 28.49 53.33
C PHE A 42 -23.93 29.14 52.07
N LEU A 43 -24.83 29.75 51.29
CA LEU A 43 -24.69 30.57 50.10
C LEU A 43 -23.73 31.77 50.26
N SER A 44 -23.13 32.21 49.15
CA SER A 44 -23.30 33.56 48.53
C SER A 44 -22.05 33.94 47.71
N GLY A 45 -22.21 34.34 46.45
CA GLY A 45 -21.13 35.00 45.72
C GLY A 45 -21.23 34.94 44.20
N ASP A 46 -22.25 35.60 43.66
CA ASP A 46 -22.46 35.87 42.25
C ASP A 46 -21.29 36.64 41.60
N GLY A 47 -21.01 36.36 40.32
CA GLY A 47 -20.31 37.29 39.41
C GLY A 47 -19.11 36.74 38.64
N ARG A 48 -19.34 36.27 37.39
CA ARG A 48 -19.02 37.00 36.14
C ARG A 48 -18.86 36.07 34.91
N LYS A 49 -19.72 36.35 33.92
CA LYS A 49 -19.45 36.52 32.47
C LYS A 49 -18.78 35.41 31.66
N GLU A 50 -19.61 34.83 30.79
CA GLU A 50 -19.42 34.67 29.33
C GLU A 50 -18.00 34.35 28.85
N GLY A 51 -17.72 33.05 28.76
CA GLY A 51 -16.81 32.46 27.79
C GLY A 51 -17.61 31.48 26.94
N GLY A 52 -17.83 31.81 25.67
CA GLY A 52 -18.32 30.84 24.69
C GLY A 52 -17.18 29.87 24.40
N SER A 53 -17.30 28.66 24.93
CA SER A 53 -16.50 27.51 24.49
C SER A 53 -17.08 27.04 23.16
N VAL A 54 -16.29 27.19 22.10
CA VAL A 54 -16.44 26.35 20.91
C VAL A 54 -15.80 25.02 21.29
N ASP A 55 -16.62 24.05 21.67
CA ASP A 55 -16.23 22.65 21.70
C ASP A 55 -15.93 22.24 20.26
N MET A 56 -14.70 21.83 19.99
CA MET A 56 -14.38 21.12 18.75
C MET A 56 -14.95 19.71 18.88
N GLN A 57 -16.08 19.50 18.22
CA GLN A 57 -16.76 18.22 18.16
C GLN A 57 -15.95 17.20 17.36
N GLU A 58 -15.85 16.01 17.94
CA GLU A 58 -15.74 14.71 17.27
C GLU A 58 -16.59 14.69 15.98
N ALA A 59 -16.13 13.94 14.97
CA ALA A 59 -16.80 13.80 13.68
C ALA A 59 -18.25 13.30 13.83
N GLU A 60 -19.21 14.23 13.91
CA GLU A 60 -20.62 13.97 13.69
C GLU A 60 -20.82 13.71 12.19
N SER A 61 -20.90 12.43 11.80
CA SER A 61 -21.35 11.94 10.49
C SER A 61 -22.64 12.63 10.05
N PHE A 62 -22.80 12.95 8.76
CA PHE A 62 -23.95 13.73 8.30
C PHE A 62 -25.28 12.98 8.35
N PRO A 63 -26.34 13.68 8.76
CA PRO A 63 -27.53 13.69 7.92
C PRO A 63 -28.25 15.04 7.89
N ALA A 64 -29.20 15.18 6.95
CA ALA A 64 -29.78 16.45 6.52
C ALA A 64 -30.73 16.42 5.33
N GLY A 65 -31.41 15.31 5.12
CA GLY A 65 -32.56 15.17 4.25
C GLY A 65 -33.01 13.71 4.32
N SER A 66 -34.31 13.45 4.19
CA SER A 66 -35.11 12.19 4.25
C SER A 66 -34.48 10.76 4.27
N ALA A 67 -33.36 10.55 4.94
CA ALA A 67 -33.01 9.43 5.80
C ALA A 67 -32.86 10.05 7.20
N SER A 68 -34.02 10.28 7.82
CA SER A 68 -34.41 11.05 9.02
C SER A 68 -33.75 12.41 9.37
N GLY A 69 -32.51 12.72 8.98
CA GLY A 69 -31.90 14.01 9.32
C GLY A 69 -31.71 14.23 10.83
N LYS A 70 -31.80 13.19 11.66
CA LYS A 70 -31.55 13.28 13.11
C LYS A 70 -30.12 12.85 13.41
N LYS A 71 -29.49 13.53 14.38
CA LYS A 71 -28.28 13.02 15.03
C LYS A 71 -28.54 11.57 15.44
N MET A 72 -27.76 10.64 14.90
CA MET A 72 -27.86 9.24 15.29
C MET A 72 -27.55 9.13 16.78
N VAL A 73 -28.45 8.49 17.51
CA VAL A 73 -28.29 8.26 18.95
C VAL A 73 -27.80 6.84 19.11
N ASN A 74 -26.59 6.66 19.65
CA ASN A 74 -26.16 5.34 20.09
C ASN A 74 -27.10 4.89 21.23
N LEU A 75 -27.96 3.93 20.92
CA LEU A 75 -28.95 3.42 21.85
C LEU A 75 -28.31 2.68 23.03
N ALA A 76 -27.08 2.18 22.90
CA ALA A 76 -26.37 1.53 23.99
C ALA A 76 -26.11 2.49 25.16
N LEU A 77 -25.91 3.78 24.87
CA LEU A 77 -25.68 4.85 25.86
C LEU A 77 -26.97 5.47 26.42
N ALA A 78 -28.15 5.04 25.94
CA ALA A 78 -29.40 5.64 26.34
C ALA A 78 -29.72 5.39 27.82
N GLU A 79 -30.31 6.39 28.48
CA GLU A 79 -30.68 6.29 29.90
C GLU A 79 -31.61 5.08 30.15
N GLY A 80 -31.26 4.27 31.14
CA GLY A 80 -32.04 3.09 31.54
C GLY A 80 -31.75 1.82 30.73
N VAL A 81 -30.82 1.86 29.77
CA VAL A 81 -30.29 0.65 29.15
C VAL A 81 -29.43 -0.12 30.15
N ARG A 82 -29.64 -1.43 30.20
CA ARG A 82 -28.86 -2.33 31.03
C ARG A 82 -28.08 -3.27 30.14
N VAL A 83 -26.75 -3.29 30.31
CA VAL A 83 -25.88 -4.22 29.61
C VAL A 83 -25.55 -5.38 30.54
N THR A 84 -25.62 -6.60 30.03
CA THR A 84 -25.32 -7.83 30.77
C THR A 84 -24.59 -8.79 29.85
N ALA A 85 -23.84 -9.74 30.42
CA ALA A 85 -23.18 -10.78 29.66
C ALA A 85 -23.39 -12.15 30.31
N ASP A 86 -23.08 -13.22 29.58
CA ASP A 86 -23.02 -14.58 30.13
C ASP A 86 -21.95 -14.72 31.20
N SER A 87 -20.83 -14.03 30.99
CA SER A 87 -19.64 -14.13 31.82
C SER A 87 -18.78 -12.87 31.70
N THR A 88 -17.88 -12.69 32.67
CA THR A 88 -16.91 -11.59 32.70
C THR A 88 -15.57 -12.13 33.19
N GLU A 89 -14.46 -11.73 32.58
CA GLU A 89 -13.12 -12.12 33.01
C GLU A 89 -12.81 -11.62 34.43
N THR A 90 -13.08 -10.34 34.68
CA THR A 90 -12.92 -9.68 35.97
C THR A 90 -13.97 -8.59 36.14
N GLU A 91 -14.18 -8.12 37.38
CA GLU A 91 -15.05 -6.96 37.64
C GLU A 91 -14.57 -5.67 36.94
N ALA A 92 -13.28 -5.59 36.59
CA ALA A 92 -12.74 -4.45 35.87
C ALA A 92 -13.11 -4.45 34.38
N PHE A 93 -13.54 -5.57 33.79
CA PHE A 93 -13.94 -5.68 32.38
C PHE A 93 -15.42 -6.05 32.27
N SER A 94 -16.26 -5.26 32.93
CA SER A 94 -17.69 -5.52 33.05
C SER A 94 -18.46 -5.21 31.75
N PRO A 95 -19.67 -5.78 31.56
CA PRO A 95 -20.46 -5.61 30.35
C PRO A 95 -20.78 -4.15 30.02
N GLU A 96 -20.92 -3.30 31.04
CA GLU A 96 -21.26 -1.89 30.89
C GLU A 96 -20.15 -1.08 30.20
N LYS A 97 -18.91 -1.56 30.22
CA LYS A 97 -17.79 -0.90 29.54
C LYS A 97 -17.90 -0.96 28.02
N ALA A 98 -18.57 -1.97 27.48
CA ALA A 98 -18.88 -2.04 26.05
C ALA A 98 -20.02 -1.09 25.62
N ALA A 99 -20.46 -0.20 26.51
CA ALA A 99 -21.50 0.80 26.29
C ALA A 99 -21.22 2.03 27.17
N ASP A 100 -19.97 2.47 27.23
CA ASP A 100 -19.56 3.65 27.99
C ASP A 100 -19.08 4.80 27.09
N GLY A 101 -19.02 4.57 25.77
CA GLY A 101 -18.63 5.53 24.76
C GLY A 101 -17.13 5.57 24.49
N ASN A 102 -16.34 4.70 25.14
CA ASN A 102 -14.90 4.62 24.95
C ASN A 102 -14.51 3.56 23.92
N ARG A 103 -14.14 4.02 22.72
CA ARG A 103 -13.87 3.15 21.57
C ARG A 103 -12.41 2.69 21.47
N SER A 104 -11.51 3.26 22.26
CA SER A 104 -10.06 3.16 22.01
C SER A 104 -9.21 2.80 23.22
N ASP A 105 -9.72 3.03 24.44
CA ASP A 105 -9.00 2.65 25.64
C ASP A 105 -9.18 1.17 25.89
N SER A 106 -8.12 0.38 25.72
CA SER A 106 -8.17 -1.05 26.01
C SER A 106 -8.63 -1.35 27.43
N ASP A 107 -8.36 -0.47 28.41
CA ASP A 107 -8.80 -0.68 29.79
C ASP A 107 -10.31 -0.46 29.98
N SER A 108 -10.99 0.17 29.01
CA SER A 108 -12.46 0.27 28.91
C SER A 108 -12.99 -0.76 27.92
N ARG A 109 -13.17 -2.00 28.39
CA ARG A 109 -13.76 -3.08 27.60
C ARG A 109 -14.61 -4.01 28.43
N TRP A 110 -15.59 -4.66 27.80
CA TRP A 110 -16.10 -5.93 28.27
C TRP A 110 -15.15 -7.06 27.85
N SER A 111 -14.93 -8.03 28.72
CA SER A 111 -14.18 -9.24 28.44
C SER A 111 -14.92 -10.44 29.02
N SER A 112 -15.20 -11.47 28.23
CA SER A 112 -15.85 -12.71 28.69
C SER A 112 -14.92 -13.52 29.61
N ALA A 113 -15.46 -14.50 30.33
CA ALA A 113 -14.59 -15.43 31.06
C ALA A 113 -13.73 -16.23 30.08
N ASN A 114 -12.47 -16.46 30.43
CA ASN A 114 -11.58 -17.31 29.65
C ASN A 114 -11.90 -18.80 29.90
N GLU A 115 -12.81 -19.35 29.09
CA GLU A 115 -13.28 -20.74 29.19
C GLU A 115 -12.84 -21.54 27.95
N PRO A 116 -11.77 -22.35 28.03
CA PRO A 116 -11.28 -23.10 26.88
C PRO A 116 -12.35 -24.03 26.27
N GLY A 117 -12.54 -23.94 24.95
CA GLY A 117 -13.50 -24.75 24.19
C GLY A 117 -14.95 -24.30 24.32
N GLN A 118 -15.20 -23.11 24.86
CA GLN A 118 -16.52 -22.47 24.91
C GLN A 118 -16.58 -21.32 23.90
N PRO A 119 -17.01 -21.55 22.65
CA PRO A 119 -17.01 -20.51 21.60
C PRO A 119 -18.19 -19.55 21.70
N SER A 120 -19.13 -19.78 22.63
CA SER A 120 -20.39 -19.04 22.73
C SER A 120 -20.44 -18.18 24.00
N HIS A 121 -20.06 -16.92 23.84
CA HIS A 121 -20.27 -15.84 24.80
C HIS A 121 -21.33 -14.89 24.26
N TRP A 122 -22.07 -14.20 25.14
CA TRP A 122 -23.03 -13.20 24.73
C TRP A 122 -22.95 -11.93 25.56
N LEU A 123 -23.12 -10.80 24.88
CA LEU A 123 -23.31 -9.48 25.46
C LEU A 123 -24.70 -8.97 25.04
N MET A 124 -25.54 -8.60 26.00
CA MET A 124 -26.95 -8.26 25.81
C MET A 124 -27.27 -6.88 26.35
N PHE A 125 -28.00 -6.13 25.55
CA PHE A 125 -28.57 -4.83 25.83
C PHE A 125 -30.07 -4.99 26.09
N GLU A 126 -30.50 -4.70 27.31
CA GLU A 126 -31.92 -4.58 27.68
C GLU A 126 -32.34 -3.12 27.65
N PHE A 127 -33.28 -2.81 26.76
CA PHE A 127 -33.86 -1.49 26.62
C PHE A 127 -35.07 -1.31 27.56
N PRO A 128 -35.35 -0.06 28.01
CA PRO A 128 -36.54 0.21 28.83
C PRO A 128 -37.85 0.01 28.05
N GLU A 129 -37.82 0.19 26.73
CA GLU A 129 -38.94 -0.01 25.80
C GLU A 129 -38.47 -0.74 24.53
N GLU A 130 -39.42 -1.21 23.71
CA GLU A 130 -39.08 -1.85 22.43
C GLU A 130 -38.38 -0.84 21.50
N ARG A 131 -37.21 -1.21 21.00
CA ARG A 131 -36.40 -0.45 20.04
C ARG A 131 -36.34 -1.18 18.71
N ARG A 132 -35.94 -0.46 17.67
CA ARG A 132 -35.62 -1.03 16.35
C ARG A 132 -34.18 -0.74 16.07
N ILE A 133 -33.37 -1.75 15.80
CA ILE A 133 -31.96 -1.57 15.46
C ILE A 133 -31.80 -1.89 13.98
N SER A 134 -31.10 -1.05 13.23
CA SER A 134 -30.86 -1.21 11.79
C SER A 134 -29.37 -1.24 11.45
N PHE A 135 -28.52 -0.68 12.31
CA PHE A 135 -27.08 -0.62 12.11
C PHE A 135 -26.35 -0.80 13.43
N VAL A 136 -25.21 -1.49 13.38
CA VAL A 136 -24.39 -1.84 14.55
C VAL A 136 -22.93 -1.53 14.24
N ARG A 137 -22.24 -0.84 15.16
CA ARG A 137 -20.77 -0.75 15.13
C ARG A 137 -20.20 -1.50 16.32
N LEU A 138 -19.26 -2.41 16.05
CA LEU A 138 -18.58 -3.20 17.06
C LEU A 138 -17.11 -2.81 17.05
N TYR A 139 -16.59 -2.38 18.20
CA TYR A 139 -15.17 -2.10 18.40
C TYR A 139 -14.57 -3.27 19.16
N TRP A 140 -14.08 -4.26 18.42
CA TRP A 140 -13.43 -5.43 18.98
C TRP A 140 -12.10 -5.03 19.61
N GLU A 141 -11.77 -5.61 20.76
CA GLU A 141 -10.40 -5.49 21.28
C GLU A 141 -9.45 -6.42 20.52
N ARG A 142 -9.95 -7.58 20.08
CA ARG A 142 -9.23 -8.56 19.27
C ARG A 142 -10.05 -9.15 18.13
N LEU A 143 -9.39 -9.58 17.07
CA LEU A 143 -10.00 -10.26 15.90
C LEU A 143 -10.16 -11.77 16.06
N ASN A 144 -10.14 -12.27 17.30
CA ASN A 144 -10.19 -13.71 17.59
C ASN A 144 -11.61 -14.30 17.51
N VAL A 145 -12.64 -13.52 17.19
CA VAL A 145 -14.02 -14.01 17.04
C VAL A 145 -14.24 -14.48 15.61
N GLU A 146 -14.11 -15.78 15.34
CA GLU A 146 -14.28 -16.35 13.99
C GLU A 146 -15.76 -16.40 13.52
N GLY A 147 -16.70 -16.06 14.38
CA GLY A 147 -18.09 -15.87 13.95
C GLY A 147 -19.00 -15.47 15.10
N PHE A 148 -20.06 -14.76 14.77
CA PHE A 148 -21.09 -14.34 15.72
C PHE A 148 -22.44 -14.13 15.06
N VAL A 149 -23.48 -14.05 15.88
CA VAL A 149 -24.82 -13.64 15.46
C VAL A 149 -25.29 -12.44 16.26
N LEU A 150 -26.02 -11.56 15.57
CA LEU A 150 -26.79 -10.50 16.16
C LEU A 150 -28.23 -10.98 16.30
N GLU A 151 -28.79 -10.91 17.51
CA GLU A 151 -30.11 -11.46 17.81
C GLU A 151 -30.96 -10.44 18.55
N SER A 152 -32.27 -10.41 18.25
CA SER A 152 -33.25 -9.57 18.95
C SER A 152 -34.32 -10.42 19.62
N SER A 153 -34.89 -9.90 20.72
CA SER A 153 -35.97 -10.54 21.44
C SER A 153 -36.93 -9.51 22.06
N ARG A 154 -38.21 -9.87 22.14
CA ARG A 154 -39.23 -9.07 22.84
C ARG A 154 -39.36 -9.42 24.33
N ASN A 155 -38.96 -10.63 24.72
CA ASN A 155 -39.18 -11.18 26.06
C ASN A 155 -37.90 -11.70 26.74
N GLY A 156 -36.76 -11.67 26.05
CA GLY A 156 -35.46 -12.12 26.56
C GLY A 156 -35.27 -13.63 26.50
N THR A 157 -36.24 -14.39 25.98
CA THR A 157 -36.18 -15.87 25.89
C THR A 157 -36.33 -16.39 24.47
N ASP A 158 -37.17 -15.76 23.64
CA ASP A 158 -37.39 -16.13 22.24
C ASP A 158 -36.59 -15.20 21.34
N TRP A 159 -35.59 -15.74 20.64
CA TRP A 159 -34.62 -14.98 19.88
C TRP A 159 -34.82 -15.12 18.37
N VAL A 160 -34.67 -14.01 17.66
CA VAL A 160 -34.66 -13.94 16.19
C VAL A 160 -33.30 -13.43 15.74
N THR A 161 -32.63 -14.16 14.86
CA THR A 161 -31.37 -13.73 14.25
C THR A 161 -31.63 -12.56 13.31
N ALA A 162 -30.93 -11.46 13.54
CA ALA A 162 -30.96 -10.22 12.76
C ALA A 162 -29.84 -10.16 11.72
N ALA A 163 -28.64 -10.65 12.07
CA ALA A 163 -27.51 -10.81 11.16
C ALA A 163 -26.56 -11.89 11.68
N ARG A 164 -25.65 -12.33 10.81
CA ARG A 164 -24.63 -13.33 11.12
C ARG A 164 -23.32 -12.96 10.41
N ALA A 165 -22.21 -13.10 11.12
CA ALA A 165 -20.86 -13.17 10.55
C ALA A 165 -20.33 -14.59 10.76
N GLU A 166 -19.86 -15.24 9.69
CA GLU A 166 -19.30 -16.60 9.73
C GLU A 166 -17.76 -16.61 9.63
N GLU A 167 -17.16 -15.43 9.59
CA GLU A 167 -15.72 -15.22 9.47
C GLU A 167 -15.26 -14.22 10.53
N ALA A 168 -13.95 -14.20 10.78
CA ALA A 168 -13.34 -13.24 11.69
C ALA A 168 -13.54 -11.81 11.16
N PRO A 169 -13.73 -10.81 12.04
CA PRO A 169 -13.74 -9.42 11.61
C PRO A 169 -12.41 -9.08 10.93
N GLU A 170 -12.49 -8.42 9.77
CA GLU A 170 -11.31 -8.01 8.99
C GLU A 170 -10.56 -6.83 9.66
N ALA A 171 -11.26 -6.07 10.50
CA ALA A 171 -10.71 -4.97 11.28
C ALA A 171 -11.38 -4.86 12.66
N ASN A 172 -10.74 -4.14 13.58
CA ASN A 172 -11.25 -3.98 14.94
C ASN A 172 -12.53 -3.16 15.03
N GLU A 173 -12.72 -2.21 14.11
CA GLU A 173 -14.03 -1.61 13.90
C GLU A 173 -14.79 -2.41 12.86
N GLN A 174 -15.92 -2.97 13.25
CA GLN A 174 -16.81 -3.70 12.36
C GLN A 174 -18.18 -3.02 12.31
N CYS A 175 -18.53 -2.49 11.16
CA CYS A 175 -19.82 -1.87 10.90
C CYS A 175 -20.74 -2.86 10.16
N LEU A 176 -21.95 -3.08 10.67
CA LEU A 176 -22.93 -3.99 10.09
C LEU A 176 -24.27 -3.29 9.84
N THR A 177 -24.71 -3.30 8.58
CA THR A 177 -26.08 -2.98 8.19
C THR A 177 -26.94 -4.24 8.28
N LEU A 178 -28.08 -4.17 8.98
CA LEU A 178 -28.99 -5.31 9.11
C LEU A 178 -29.94 -5.37 7.90
N ASP A 179 -30.16 -6.56 7.32
CA ASP A 179 -31.07 -6.78 6.18
C ASP A 179 -32.49 -6.25 6.42
N SER A 180 -32.91 -6.25 7.69
CA SER A 180 -34.14 -5.61 8.13
C SER A 180 -34.03 -5.12 9.58
N PRO A 181 -34.75 -4.05 9.98
CA PRO A 181 -34.67 -3.55 11.34
C PRO A 181 -35.10 -4.59 12.38
N ALA A 182 -34.18 -4.94 13.28
CA ALA A 182 -34.38 -5.86 14.38
C ALA A 182 -35.20 -5.20 15.49
N ALA A 183 -36.44 -5.63 15.68
CA ALA A 183 -37.36 -5.07 16.67
C ALA A 183 -37.36 -5.90 17.96
N GLY A 184 -37.05 -5.28 19.09
CA GLY A 184 -37.00 -5.97 20.37
C GLY A 184 -36.76 -5.06 21.56
N ARG A 185 -37.05 -5.59 22.75
CA ARG A 185 -36.63 -4.97 24.02
C ARG A 185 -35.24 -5.45 24.44
N TYR A 186 -34.79 -6.57 23.86
CA TYR A 186 -33.48 -7.16 24.10
C TYR A 186 -32.77 -7.30 22.77
N PHE A 187 -31.50 -6.93 22.75
CA PHE A 187 -30.59 -7.18 21.62
C PHE A 187 -29.32 -7.81 22.17
N ARG A 188 -28.76 -8.81 21.51
CA ARG A 188 -27.49 -9.40 21.93
C ARG A 188 -26.58 -9.71 20.77
N ILE A 189 -25.29 -9.58 21.04
CA ILE A 189 -24.21 -10.15 20.24
C ILE A 189 -23.90 -11.49 20.88
N ARG A 190 -23.85 -12.56 20.09
CA ARG A 190 -23.48 -13.89 20.59
C ARG A 190 -22.48 -14.54 19.65
N THR A 191 -21.29 -14.85 20.16
CA THR A 191 -20.28 -15.54 19.39
C THR A 191 -20.71 -16.98 19.08
N THR A 192 -20.30 -17.46 17.92
CA THR A 192 -20.55 -18.82 17.43
C THR A 192 -19.25 -19.58 17.22
N ALA A 193 -18.16 -18.87 16.96
CA ALA A 193 -16.81 -19.41 16.84
C ALA A 193 -15.80 -18.40 17.41
N VAL A 194 -14.71 -18.90 17.98
CA VAL A 194 -13.58 -18.13 18.52
C VAL A 194 -12.33 -18.91 18.17
N SER A 195 -11.28 -18.21 17.73
CA SER A 195 -10.06 -18.81 17.21
C SER A 195 -9.39 -19.78 18.19
N GLU A 196 -9.03 -20.94 17.65
CA GLU A 196 -8.19 -21.93 18.30
C GLU A 196 -6.71 -21.83 17.88
N SER A 197 -6.33 -20.87 17.03
CA SER A 197 -4.96 -20.72 16.51
C SER A 197 -3.98 -20.19 17.57
N GLU A 198 -2.74 -20.71 17.60
CA GLU A 198 -1.70 -20.25 18.53
C GLU A 198 -1.29 -18.78 18.27
N GLU A 199 -1.53 -18.26 17.06
CA GLU A 199 -1.20 -16.91 16.64
C GLU A 199 -2.18 -15.86 17.18
N ASN A 200 -3.48 -16.18 17.21
CA ASN A 200 -4.51 -15.39 17.88
C ASN A 200 -4.59 -15.68 19.39
N GLN A 201 -3.93 -16.75 19.84
CA GLN A 201 -3.73 -17.07 21.24
C GLN A 201 -2.40 -16.50 21.71
N TYR A 202 -2.41 -15.26 22.21
CA TYR A 202 -1.39 -14.85 23.16
C TYR A 202 -1.51 -15.74 24.40
N LEU A 203 -0.84 -16.89 24.34
CA LEU A 203 -0.68 -17.96 25.33
C LEU A 203 -1.83 -18.02 26.36
N TYR A 204 -2.84 -18.85 26.08
CA TYR A 204 -3.89 -19.36 27.00
C TYR A 204 -5.21 -18.57 27.15
N TYR A 205 -5.54 -17.57 26.33
CA TYR A 205 -6.75 -16.74 26.50
C TYR A 205 -7.73 -16.75 25.30
N GLN A 206 -8.87 -17.45 25.45
CA GLN A 206 -9.97 -17.54 24.47
C GLN A 206 -11.17 -16.63 24.80
N ASN A 207 -11.00 -15.68 25.72
CA ASN A 207 -12.03 -14.70 26.02
C ASN A 207 -12.33 -13.81 24.81
N VAL A 208 -13.59 -13.41 24.70
CA VAL A 208 -14.10 -12.43 23.73
C VAL A 208 -14.08 -11.07 24.39
N SER A 209 -13.58 -10.05 23.70
CA SER A 209 -13.47 -8.70 24.27
C SER A 209 -13.91 -7.63 23.28
N LEU A 210 -14.67 -6.67 23.80
CA LEU A 210 -15.31 -5.61 23.02
C LEU A 210 -15.14 -4.29 23.79
N LEU A 211 -14.50 -3.31 23.14
CA LEU A 211 -14.25 -1.97 23.63
C LEU A 211 -15.58 -1.21 23.75
N GLU A 212 -16.35 -1.18 22.66
CA GLU A 212 -17.64 -0.49 22.57
C GLU A 212 -18.55 -1.18 21.55
N ALA A 213 -19.86 -1.20 21.81
CA ALA A 213 -20.89 -1.60 20.85
C ALA A 213 -21.90 -0.47 20.70
N GLU A 214 -22.01 0.05 19.48
CA GLU A 214 -22.93 1.12 19.16
C GLU A 214 -24.11 0.58 18.37
N LEU A 215 -25.32 0.90 18.85
CA LEU A 215 -26.58 0.37 18.29
C LEU A 215 -27.43 1.54 17.78
N TYR A 216 -27.81 1.51 16.51
CA TYR A 216 -28.52 2.62 15.87
C TYR A 216 -29.85 2.18 15.26
N GLU A 217 -30.87 3.04 15.39
CA GLU A 217 -32.18 2.80 14.76
C GLU A 217 -32.14 3.00 13.24
N GLU A 218 -31.15 3.73 12.75
CA GLU A 218 -30.99 4.17 11.36
C GLU A 218 -29.62 3.75 10.83
N VAL A 219 -29.50 3.57 9.52
CA VAL A 219 -28.23 3.29 8.85
C VAL A 219 -27.59 4.63 8.45
N PRO A 220 -26.31 4.88 8.74
CA PRO A 220 -25.63 6.08 8.26
C PRO A 220 -25.72 6.20 6.74
N LEU A 221 -25.80 7.42 6.21
CA LEU A 221 -25.83 7.64 4.76
C LEU A 221 -24.58 7.05 4.08
N SER A 222 -23.42 7.20 4.70
CA SER A 222 -22.14 6.63 4.26
C SER A 222 -22.14 5.10 4.16
N TRP A 223 -23.08 4.41 4.79
CA TRP A 223 -23.21 2.95 4.80
C TRP A 223 -24.49 2.44 4.11
N SER A 224 -25.26 3.34 3.48
CA SER A 224 -26.56 3.01 2.85
C SER A 224 -26.68 3.47 1.41
N LEU A 225 -25.57 3.83 0.75
CA LEU A 225 -25.57 4.09 -0.69
C LEU A 225 -25.95 2.81 -1.46
N GLN A 226 -26.86 2.94 -2.43
CA GLN A 226 -27.40 1.84 -3.24
C GLN A 226 -27.37 2.21 -4.73
N ASP A 227 -27.55 1.20 -5.59
CA ASP A 227 -27.68 1.34 -7.05
C ASP A 227 -26.47 1.95 -7.78
N ILE A 228 -25.28 1.83 -7.19
CA ILE A 228 -24.01 2.19 -7.85
C ILE A 228 -23.80 1.21 -9.01
N ARG A 229 -23.75 1.73 -10.23
CA ARG A 229 -23.65 0.91 -11.45
C ARG A 229 -22.94 1.67 -12.55
N VAL A 230 -22.42 0.94 -13.52
CA VAL A 230 -21.93 1.52 -14.77
C VAL A 230 -23.10 1.84 -15.68
N GLU A 231 -23.20 3.07 -16.13
CA GLU A 231 -24.11 3.51 -17.19
C GLU A 231 -23.34 3.67 -18.50
N THR A 232 -23.98 3.30 -19.61
CA THR A 232 -23.44 3.51 -20.96
C THR A 232 -24.31 4.54 -21.68
N GLU A 233 -23.69 5.61 -22.15
CA GLU A 233 -24.36 6.67 -22.90
C GLU A 233 -24.61 6.27 -24.35
N ALA A 234 -25.38 7.09 -25.08
CA ALA A 234 -25.76 6.80 -26.46
C ALA A 234 -24.58 6.80 -27.44
N ASP A 235 -23.47 7.49 -27.10
CA ASP A 235 -22.24 7.51 -27.88
C ASP A 235 -21.29 6.33 -27.54
N GLY A 236 -21.67 5.48 -26.58
CA GLY A 236 -20.87 4.35 -26.12
C GLY A 236 -19.93 4.66 -24.96
N SER A 237 -19.80 5.93 -24.55
CA SER A 237 -19.04 6.30 -23.34
C SER A 237 -19.70 5.69 -22.10
N ARG A 238 -18.88 5.37 -21.09
CA ARG A 238 -19.33 4.70 -19.88
C ARG A 238 -18.94 5.52 -18.66
N ARG A 239 -19.82 5.58 -17.67
CA ARG A 239 -19.59 6.33 -16.43
C ARG A 239 -20.18 5.63 -15.23
N LEU A 240 -19.64 5.94 -14.06
CA LEU A 240 -20.21 5.55 -12.79
C LEU A 240 -21.46 6.39 -12.51
N ALA A 241 -22.61 5.73 -12.34
CA ALA A 241 -23.81 6.40 -11.86
C ALA A 241 -23.67 6.67 -10.35
N LEU A 242 -23.60 7.95 -9.99
CA LEU A 242 -23.59 8.35 -8.58
C LEU A 242 -24.92 7.99 -7.91
N PRO A 243 -24.90 7.46 -6.68
CA PRO A 243 -26.11 7.09 -5.97
C PRO A 243 -26.91 8.33 -5.55
N GLU A 244 -28.23 8.17 -5.39
CA GLU A 244 -29.09 9.27 -4.90
C GLU A 244 -28.79 9.57 -3.44
N VAL A 245 -28.55 10.85 -3.13
CA VAL A 245 -28.36 11.34 -1.76
C VAL A 245 -29.47 12.33 -1.37
N PRO A 246 -29.76 12.48 -0.06
CA PRO A 246 -30.82 13.38 0.36
C PRO A 246 -30.52 14.87 0.09
N GLU A 247 -31.58 15.68 0.04
CA GLU A 247 -31.47 17.13 -0.20
C GLU A 247 -30.46 17.80 0.74
N GLY A 248 -29.54 18.60 0.21
CA GLY A 248 -28.52 19.31 1.00
C GLY A 248 -27.28 18.49 1.36
N VAL A 249 -27.18 17.23 0.92
CA VAL A 249 -25.93 16.46 0.89
C VAL A 249 -25.35 16.50 -0.52
N GLN A 250 -24.04 16.73 -0.62
CA GLN A 250 -23.28 16.53 -1.84
C GLN A 250 -22.53 15.21 -1.76
N ILE A 251 -22.41 14.54 -2.89
CA ILE A 251 -21.66 13.30 -3.05
C ILE A 251 -20.69 13.46 -4.20
N GLU A 252 -19.44 13.06 -3.96
CA GLU A 252 -18.37 13.07 -4.95
C GLU A 252 -17.63 11.72 -4.87
N LEU A 253 -17.17 11.22 -6.02
CA LEU A 253 -16.29 10.05 -6.06
C LEU A 253 -14.97 10.43 -5.39
N ALA A 254 -14.58 9.71 -4.35
CA ALA A 254 -13.32 9.94 -3.63
C ALA A 254 -12.16 9.14 -4.23
N GLY A 255 -12.44 7.99 -4.85
CA GLY A 255 -11.45 7.17 -5.53
C GLY A 255 -11.98 5.77 -5.87
N ALA A 256 -11.15 5.01 -6.57
CA ALA A 256 -11.34 3.61 -6.87
C ALA A 256 -10.02 2.86 -6.60
N ASP A 257 -10.10 1.57 -6.25
CA ASP A 257 -8.91 0.73 -6.05
C ASP A 257 -8.15 0.48 -7.37
N TYR A 258 -8.84 0.63 -8.50
CA TYR A 258 -8.26 0.70 -9.85
C TYR A 258 -8.77 1.94 -10.59
N GLU A 259 -8.03 3.04 -10.50
CA GLU A 259 -8.34 4.29 -11.22
C GLU A 259 -8.24 4.11 -12.75
N GLU A 260 -7.49 3.11 -13.22
CA GLU A 260 -7.41 2.70 -14.62
C GLU A 260 -8.71 2.04 -15.11
N VAL A 261 -9.62 1.62 -14.23
CA VAL A 261 -10.94 1.12 -14.62
C VAL A 261 -12.00 2.19 -14.41
N ILE A 262 -12.01 2.82 -13.24
CA ILE A 262 -12.93 3.91 -12.90
C ILE A 262 -12.09 5.13 -12.51
N GLY A 263 -11.97 6.08 -13.44
CA GLY A 263 -11.24 7.32 -13.22
C GLY A 263 -11.87 8.18 -12.13
N ARG A 264 -11.08 9.09 -11.55
CA ARG A 264 -11.54 10.02 -10.48
C ARG A 264 -12.71 10.91 -10.87
N ASP A 265 -12.87 11.17 -12.16
CA ASP A 265 -13.99 11.92 -12.72
C ASP A 265 -15.26 11.06 -12.89
N GLY A 266 -15.19 9.76 -12.56
CA GLY A 266 -16.24 8.78 -12.73
C GLY A 266 -16.31 8.17 -14.13
N MET A 267 -15.36 8.48 -15.02
CA MET A 267 -15.27 7.84 -16.33
C MET A 267 -14.92 6.37 -16.17
N VAL A 268 -15.59 5.49 -16.93
CA VAL A 268 -15.35 4.03 -16.89
C VAL A 268 -14.67 3.60 -18.18
N TYR A 269 -13.38 3.30 -18.08
CA TYR A 269 -12.52 2.94 -19.21
C TYR A 269 -12.81 1.54 -19.74
N PRO A 270 -12.56 1.25 -21.04
CA PRO A 270 -12.84 -0.05 -21.63
C PRO A 270 -11.98 -1.17 -21.00
N THR A 271 -12.63 -2.22 -20.52
CA THR A 271 -11.99 -3.42 -19.94
C THR A 271 -12.11 -4.62 -20.90
N VAL A 272 -11.09 -5.46 -20.99
CA VAL A 272 -11.07 -6.66 -21.84
C VAL A 272 -11.85 -7.82 -21.21
N GLU A 273 -12.01 -7.82 -19.88
CA GLU A 273 -12.88 -8.74 -19.14
C GLU A 273 -13.75 -8.03 -18.10
N GLU A 274 -14.67 -8.77 -17.47
CA GLU A 274 -15.46 -8.24 -16.35
C GLU A 274 -14.55 -8.05 -15.14
N LYS A 275 -14.68 -6.92 -14.45
CA LYS A 275 -13.85 -6.55 -13.30
C LYS A 275 -14.72 -6.15 -12.13
N GLU A 276 -14.35 -6.60 -10.94
CA GLU A 276 -14.82 -6.05 -9.69
C GLU A 276 -13.88 -4.93 -9.27
N VAL A 277 -14.44 -3.76 -8.97
CA VAL A 277 -13.72 -2.55 -8.56
C VAL A 277 -14.37 -2.01 -7.30
N GLU A 278 -13.58 -1.61 -6.32
CA GLU A 278 -14.08 -0.94 -5.11
C GLU A 278 -14.01 0.58 -5.29
N VAL A 279 -15.12 1.27 -5.04
CA VAL A 279 -15.19 2.74 -5.06
C VAL A 279 -15.55 3.31 -3.69
N GLY A 280 -14.98 4.46 -3.35
CA GLY A 280 -15.35 5.23 -2.17
C GLY A 280 -15.85 6.61 -2.54
N PHE A 281 -16.67 7.20 -1.67
CA PHE A 281 -17.26 8.51 -1.88
C PHE A 281 -16.92 9.47 -0.74
N LEU A 282 -16.89 10.76 -1.07
CA LEU A 282 -16.86 11.86 -0.12
C LEU A 282 -18.27 12.45 -0.03
N LEU A 283 -18.84 12.43 1.16
CA LEU A 283 -20.11 13.06 1.47
C LEU A 283 -19.84 14.40 2.17
N SER A 284 -20.47 15.48 1.71
CA SER A 284 -20.31 16.80 2.32
C SER A 284 -21.64 17.51 2.53
N ARG A 285 -21.71 18.31 3.60
CA ARG A 285 -22.88 19.13 3.94
C ARG A 285 -22.51 20.23 4.93
N ASP A 286 -23.02 21.45 4.78
CA ASP A 286 -22.78 22.53 5.76
C ASP A 286 -21.29 22.72 6.18
N GLY A 287 -20.33 22.41 5.29
CA GLY A 287 -18.90 22.56 5.51
C GLY A 287 -18.17 21.44 6.28
N LYS A 288 -18.83 20.34 6.68
CA LYS A 288 -18.12 19.13 7.14
C LYS A 288 -18.07 18.09 5.99
N THR A 289 -17.23 17.06 6.16
CA THR A 289 -17.06 15.97 5.19
C THR A 289 -16.93 14.62 5.89
N GLU A 290 -17.35 13.55 5.22
CA GLU A 290 -17.22 12.15 5.67
C GLU A 290 -16.91 11.25 4.47
N THR A 291 -15.98 10.31 4.63
CA THR A 291 -15.68 9.30 3.60
C THR A 291 -16.49 8.02 3.84
N THR A 292 -16.87 7.34 2.77
CA THR A 292 -17.57 6.06 2.87
C THR A 292 -16.61 4.88 3.03
N PRO A 293 -17.07 3.70 3.49
CA PRO A 293 -16.45 2.43 3.15
C PRO A 293 -16.35 2.24 1.63
N GLY A 294 -15.64 1.19 1.24
CA GLY A 294 -15.62 0.70 -0.12
C GLY A 294 -16.97 0.11 -0.55
N TYR A 295 -17.35 0.39 -1.78
CA TYR A 295 -18.50 -0.19 -2.44
C TYR A 295 -18.06 -0.96 -3.68
N PRO A 296 -18.34 -2.27 -3.78
CA PRO A 296 -18.00 -3.05 -4.96
C PRO A 296 -18.89 -2.65 -6.15
N VAL A 297 -18.28 -2.57 -7.32
CA VAL A 297 -18.89 -2.25 -8.60
C VAL A 297 -18.41 -3.24 -9.64
N THR A 298 -19.35 -4.01 -10.20
CA THR A 298 -19.08 -4.87 -11.36
C THR A 298 -19.02 -4.02 -12.63
N VAL A 299 -17.85 -3.98 -13.26
CA VAL A 299 -17.58 -3.31 -14.54
C VAL A 299 -17.57 -4.35 -15.66
N PRO A 300 -18.55 -4.34 -16.58
CA PRO A 300 -18.61 -5.32 -17.66
C PRO A 300 -17.53 -5.06 -18.71
N ALA A 301 -17.06 -6.13 -19.36
CA ALA A 301 -16.12 -6.06 -20.48
C ALA A 301 -16.67 -5.22 -21.65
N ALA A 302 -15.81 -4.44 -22.31
CA ALA A 302 -16.16 -3.55 -23.41
C ALA A 302 -15.85 -4.17 -24.79
N TRP A 303 -16.80 -4.93 -25.33
CA TRP A 303 -16.67 -5.58 -26.64
C TRP A 303 -17.83 -5.24 -27.57
N GLU A 304 -17.52 -5.01 -28.84
CA GLU A 304 -18.53 -4.82 -29.88
C GLU A 304 -19.20 -6.15 -30.26
N GLU A 305 -20.38 -6.09 -30.92
CA GLU A 305 -21.14 -7.28 -31.35
C GLU A 305 -20.31 -8.24 -32.24
N ASP A 306 -19.33 -7.71 -32.99
CA ASP A 306 -18.45 -8.48 -33.87
C ASP A 306 -17.20 -9.05 -33.14
N GLY A 307 -17.07 -8.83 -31.84
CA GLY A 307 -15.97 -9.35 -31.01
C GLY A 307 -14.69 -8.52 -31.06
N VAL A 308 -14.77 -7.25 -31.48
CA VAL A 308 -13.67 -6.27 -31.46
C VAL A 308 -13.65 -5.55 -30.12
N PHE A 309 -12.46 -5.36 -29.55
CA PHE A 309 -12.29 -4.58 -28.32
C PHE A 309 -12.64 -3.12 -28.58
N ALA A 310 -13.52 -2.53 -27.77
CA ALA A 310 -14.02 -1.17 -28.01
C ALA A 310 -12.92 -0.09 -27.98
N GLY A 311 -11.80 -0.36 -27.29
CA GLY A 311 -10.61 0.51 -27.29
C GLY A 311 -9.93 0.67 -28.67
N LYS A 312 -10.33 -0.10 -29.68
CA LYS A 312 -9.73 -0.06 -31.03
C LYS A 312 -10.13 1.17 -31.86
N LYS A 313 -11.28 1.81 -31.59
CA LYS A 313 -11.76 2.99 -32.35
C LYS A 313 -11.10 4.31 -31.94
N THR A 314 -10.62 4.39 -30.71
CA THR A 314 -10.13 5.64 -30.10
C THR A 314 -8.67 5.93 -30.47
N ALA A 315 -7.92 4.91 -30.90
CA ALA A 315 -6.58 5.05 -31.49
C ALA A 315 -6.59 5.54 -32.95
N SER A 316 -7.76 5.75 -33.58
CA SER A 316 -7.88 6.21 -34.95
C SER A 316 -8.92 7.32 -35.11
N ALA A 317 -8.69 8.49 -34.52
CA ALA A 317 -9.52 9.66 -34.75
C ALA A 317 -8.78 10.73 -35.59
N SER A 318 -8.84 10.58 -36.92
CA SER A 318 -8.84 11.74 -37.83
C SER A 318 -10.13 11.72 -38.68
N GLU A 319 -10.76 12.89 -38.78
CA GLU A 319 -12.16 13.12 -39.15
C GLU A 319 -12.53 12.75 -40.61
N SER A 320 -13.82 12.42 -40.84
CA SER A 320 -14.74 13.09 -41.80
C SER A 320 -15.74 12.17 -42.53
N GLY A 321 -17.01 12.59 -42.56
CA GLY A 321 -17.83 12.53 -43.79
C GLY A 321 -18.84 11.38 -44.01
N GLN A 322 -20.10 11.63 -43.60
CA GLN A 322 -21.39 11.20 -44.18
C GLN A 322 -21.78 9.69 -44.31
N PRO A 323 -23.05 9.34 -44.04
CA PRO A 323 -23.53 7.96 -44.04
C PRO A 323 -23.85 7.46 -45.45
N ALA A 324 -23.28 6.31 -45.84
CA ALA A 324 -23.73 5.56 -47.00
C ALA A 324 -24.86 4.58 -46.60
N GLU A 325 -25.96 4.62 -47.34
CA GLU A 325 -27.14 3.76 -47.18
C GLU A 325 -26.76 2.26 -47.31
N LYS A 326 -27.11 1.46 -46.30
CA LYS A 326 -27.02 -0.02 -46.33
C LYS A 326 -28.18 -0.59 -47.14
N GLU A 327 -27.90 -1.19 -48.29
CA GLU A 327 -28.78 -2.20 -48.89
C GLU A 327 -28.72 -3.49 -48.07
N ALA A 328 -29.90 -4.03 -47.77
CA ALA A 328 -30.09 -5.26 -47.03
C ALA A 328 -29.75 -6.49 -47.89
N ALA A 329 -28.86 -7.35 -47.39
CA ALA A 329 -28.69 -8.70 -47.90
C ALA A 329 -28.53 -9.69 -46.73
N ASP A 330 -29.61 -10.44 -46.54
CA ASP A 330 -29.80 -11.76 -45.90
C ASP A 330 -28.97 -12.17 -44.66
N SER A 331 -29.76 -12.29 -43.59
CA SER A 331 -29.60 -13.09 -42.39
C SER A 331 -28.74 -14.37 -42.51
N LEU A 332 -27.64 -14.38 -41.76
CA LEU A 332 -27.14 -15.58 -41.10
C LEU A 332 -27.02 -15.27 -39.60
N HIS A 333 -27.84 -15.95 -38.82
CA HIS A 333 -27.76 -15.93 -37.35
C HIS A 333 -26.35 -16.34 -36.90
N PRO A 334 -25.71 -15.61 -35.98
CA PRO A 334 -24.50 -16.10 -35.32
C PRO A 334 -24.94 -17.09 -34.24
N THR A 335 -25.05 -18.37 -34.60
CA THR A 335 -25.04 -19.45 -33.61
C THR A 335 -23.60 -19.72 -33.23
N ASP A 336 -23.28 -19.57 -31.94
CA ASP A 336 -22.18 -20.22 -31.22
C ASP A 336 -20.93 -20.52 -32.06
N ARG A 337 -20.09 -19.51 -32.27
CA ARG A 337 -18.66 -19.79 -32.31
C ARG A 337 -18.24 -20.08 -30.88
N GLN A 338 -18.32 -21.36 -30.49
CA GLN A 338 -17.54 -21.88 -29.38
C GLN A 338 -16.09 -21.48 -29.62
N VAL A 339 -15.62 -20.48 -28.87
CA VAL A 339 -14.20 -20.26 -28.62
C VAL A 339 -13.71 -21.58 -28.03
N SER A 340 -12.88 -22.31 -28.77
CA SER A 340 -12.28 -23.52 -28.23
C SER A 340 -11.49 -23.14 -26.99
N ALA A 341 -11.83 -23.77 -25.87
CA ALA A 341 -11.27 -23.54 -24.54
C ALA A 341 -9.79 -23.96 -24.38
N ASP A 342 -8.95 -23.77 -25.40
CA ASP A 342 -7.61 -24.35 -25.51
C ASP A 342 -6.47 -23.32 -25.62
N SER A 343 -6.67 -22.09 -25.15
CA SER A 343 -5.54 -21.22 -24.77
C SER A 343 -5.69 -20.81 -23.30
N THR A 344 -5.07 -21.59 -22.42
CA THR A 344 -4.86 -21.21 -21.03
C THR A 344 -4.07 -19.91 -20.96
N ARG A 345 -4.41 -19.02 -20.02
CA ARG A 345 -3.65 -17.80 -19.71
C ARG A 345 -2.16 -18.16 -19.54
N PRO A 346 -1.23 -17.57 -20.32
CA PRO A 346 0.20 -17.86 -20.19
C PRO A 346 0.70 -17.56 -18.78
N GLN A 347 1.73 -18.28 -18.32
CA GLN A 347 2.25 -18.10 -16.97
C GLN A 347 2.85 -16.71 -16.78
N ALA A 348 3.53 -16.16 -17.79
CA ALA A 348 4.08 -14.80 -17.78
C ALA A 348 3.02 -13.70 -17.59
N VAL A 349 1.74 -14.00 -17.86
CA VAL A 349 0.63 -13.05 -17.69
C VAL A 349 -0.37 -13.53 -16.63
N SER A 350 -0.05 -14.54 -15.82
CA SER A 350 -0.98 -15.06 -14.81
C SER A 350 -1.37 -14.01 -13.76
N GLY A 351 -0.48 -13.04 -13.51
CA GLY A 351 -0.72 -11.90 -12.62
C GLY A 351 -1.09 -10.60 -13.34
N ALA A 352 -1.36 -10.60 -14.64
CA ALA A 352 -1.81 -9.38 -15.31
C ALA A 352 -3.22 -8.98 -14.83
N ALA A 353 -3.55 -7.69 -14.83
CA ALA A 353 -4.83 -7.20 -14.36
C ALA A 353 -6.01 -7.74 -15.18
N GLU A 354 -5.82 -7.88 -16.50
CA GLU A 354 -6.83 -8.38 -17.42
C GLU A 354 -6.23 -9.20 -18.59
N TRP A 355 -6.87 -10.32 -18.97
CA TRP A 355 -6.48 -11.11 -20.14
C TRP A 355 -7.68 -11.70 -20.89
N ARG A 356 -7.67 -11.58 -22.21
CA ARG A 356 -8.61 -12.31 -23.08
C ARG A 356 -7.88 -13.14 -24.13
N ALA A 357 -8.15 -14.43 -24.10
CA ALA A 357 -7.67 -15.40 -25.08
C ALA A 357 -8.12 -15.09 -26.52
N GLY A 358 -7.16 -15.12 -27.45
CA GLY A 358 -7.36 -15.12 -28.89
C GLY A 358 -7.25 -16.52 -29.51
N SER A 359 -7.08 -16.59 -30.83
CA SER A 359 -7.02 -17.88 -31.56
C SER A 359 -5.69 -18.09 -32.29
N GLY A 360 -4.91 -19.07 -31.81
CA GLY A 360 -3.60 -19.42 -32.38
C GLY A 360 -2.44 -18.78 -31.63
N SER A 361 -1.28 -18.72 -32.26
CA SER A 361 -0.07 -18.16 -31.68
C SER A 361 0.63 -17.26 -32.68
N PHE A 362 1.24 -16.19 -32.18
CA PHE A 362 2.24 -15.39 -32.86
C PHE A 362 3.57 -16.14 -32.89
N LEU A 363 4.18 -16.20 -34.07
CA LEU A 363 5.52 -16.75 -34.26
C LEU A 363 6.39 -15.65 -34.86
N PRO A 364 7.41 -15.18 -34.15
CA PRO A 364 8.29 -14.16 -34.70
C PRO A 364 9.04 -14.72 -35.92
N GLY A 365 9.15 -13.93 -36.98
CA GLY A 365 9.81 -14.34 -38.23
C GLY A 365 11.33 -14.54 -38.13
N GLU A 366 11.96 -14.96 -39.23
CA GLU A 366 13.43 -14.98 -39.37
C GLU A 366 14.02 -13.57 -39.43
N GLU A 367 13.25 -12.60 -39.90
CA GLU A 367 13.51 -11.16 -39.85
C GLU A 367 12.26 -10.50 -39.24
N ILE A 368 12.44 -9.60 -38.28
CA ILE A 368 11.34 -8.93 -37.58
C ILE A 368 11.66 -7.45 -37.38
N ARG A 369 10.67 -6.57 -37.57
CA ARG A 369 10.83 -5.15 -37.29
C ARG A 369 10.16 -4.79 -35.96
N ILE A 370 10.84 -4.00 -35.16
CA ILE A 370 10.25 -3.27 -34.03
C ILE A 370 9.92 -1.87 -34.54
N LEU A 371 8.64 -1.62 -34.82
CA LEU A 371 8.12 -0.33 -35.26
C LEU A 371 7.79 0.51 -34.00
N ALA A 372 8.68 1.43 -33.63
CA ALA A 372 8.53 2.21 -32.40
C ALA A 372 8.22 3.68 -32.70
N ASP A 373 7.29 4.27 -31.94
CA ASP A 373 7.08 5.73 -31.99
C ASP A 373 8.38 6.46 -31.70
N ALA A 374 8.63 7.53 -32.46
CA ALA A 374 9.85 8.33 -32.32
C ALA A 374 10.05 8.88 -30.90
N ARG A 375 8.98 9.13 -30.14
CA ARG A 375 9.05 9.60 -28.75
C ARG A 375 9.78 8.63 -27.82
N TRP A 376 9.64 7.31 -28.04
CA TRP A 376 10.25 6.30 -27.18
C TRP A 376 11.77 6.26 -27.28
N LYS A 377 12.34 6.90 -28.31
CA LYS A 377 13.78 7.08 -28.45
C LYS A 377 14.36 7.96 -27.33
N GLU A 378 13.58 8.92 -26.85
CA GLU A 378 13.99 9.82 -25.78
C GLU A 378 13.44 9.37 -24.43
N GLU A 379 12.18 8.92 -24.39
CA GLU A 379 11.49 8.63 -23.14
C GLU A 379 11.69 7.22 -22.59
N ALA A 380 11.96 6.22 -23.44
CA ALA A 380 12.08 4.81 -23.04
C ALA A 380 13.09 3.99 -23.88
N PRO A 381 14.29 4.51 -24.20
CA PRO A 381 15.21 3.82 -25.12
C PRO A 381 15.69 2.47 -24.59
N GLN A 382 15.80 2.31 -23.27
CA GLN A 382 16.20 1.05 -22.62
C GLN A 382 15.15 -0.05 -22.82
N ALA A 383 13.86 0.28 -22.80
CA ALA A 383 12.79 -0.68 -23.07
C ALA A 383 12.89 -1.23 -24.51
N VAL A 384 13.02 -0.33 -25.49
CA VAL A 384 13.15 -0.73 -26.91
C VAL A 384 14.41 -1.57 -27.13
N ALA A 385 15.53 -1.18 -26.52
CA ALA A 385 16.78 -1.94 -26.58
C ALA A 385 16.65 -3.34 -25.95
N ARG A 386 15.96 -3.45 -24.81
CA ARG A 386 15.70 -4.74 -24.15
C ARG A 386 14.87 -5.67 -25.01
N LEU A 387 13.83 -5.17 -25.67
CA LEU A 387 13.04 -5.96 -26.61
C LEU A 387 13.88 -6.41 -27.82
N GLN A 388 14.71 -5.52 -28.35
CA GLN A 388 15.61 -5.86 -29.45
C GLN A 388 16.61 -6.96 -29.03
N GLU A 389 17.17 -6.86 -27.82
CA GLU A 389 18.07 -7.87 -27.27
C GLU A 389 17.37 -9.23 -27.10
N ALA A 390 16.15 -9.25 -26.55
CA ALA A 390 15.35 -10.47 -26.39
C ALA A 390 15.02 -11.15 -27.74
N LEU A 391 14.88 -10.38 -28.83
CA LEU A 391 14.64 -10.91 -30.16
C LEU A 391 15.92 -11.25 -30.94
N GLY A 392 17.09 -10.83 -30.45
CA GLY A 392 18.39 -11.10 -31.04
C GLY A 392 18.65 -10.41 -32.38
N ASN A 393 19.58 -10.96 -33.17
CA ASN A 393 20.11 -10.33 -34.40
C ASN A 393 19.10 -10.19 -35.55
N ARG A 394 17.93 -10.82 -35.44
CA ARG A 394 16.86 -10.72 -36.45
C ARG A 394 15.99 -9.47 -36.30
N ALA A 395 16.11 -8.74 -35.19
CA ALA A 395 15.29 -7.57 -34.91
C ALA A 395 15.95 -6.28 -35.39
N GLU A 396 15.26 -5.57 -36.29
CA GLU A 396 15.60 -4.20 -36.69
C GLU A 396 14.62 -3.21 -36.04
N VAL A 397 15.14 -2.18 -35.36
CA VAL A 397 14.31 -1.10 -34.81
C VAL A 397 14.12 -0.02 -35.87
N VAL A 398 12.86 0.28 -36.19
CA VAL A 398 12.46 1.34 -37.11
C VAL A 398 11.66 2.37 -36.31
N TRP A 399 12.12 3.62 -36.35
CA TRP A 399 11.48 4.74 -35.67
C TRP A 399 10.57 5.50 -36.64
N SER A 400 9.34 5.80 -36.23
CA SER A 400 8.38 6.56 -37.05
C SER A 400 7.50 7.51 -36.23
N ASP A 401 7.12 8.63 -36.84
CA ASP A 401 6.11 9.56 -36.29
C ASP A 401 4.67 9.10 -36.63
N GLU A 402 4.51 8.13 -37.55
CA GLU A 402 3.20 7.60 -38.01
C GLU A 402 2.77 6.31 -37.29
N ALA A 403 3.52 5.85 -36.28
CA ALA A 403 3.11 4.74 -35.41
C ALA A 403 2.04 5.16 -34.37
N GLU A 404 1.24 6.17 -34.72
CA GLU A 404 -0.01 6.57 -34.08
C GLU A 404 -1.25 5.78 -34.56
N SER A 405 -1.29 5.26 -35.80
CA SER A 405 -2.50 4.57 -36.31
C SER A 405 -2.53 3.08 -35.97
N GLY A 406 -3.44 2.64 -35.09
CA GLY A 406 -3.70 1.22 -34.79
C GLY A 406 -3.91 0.36 -36.06
N PRO A 407 -3.99 -0.98 -35.94
CA PRO A 407 -3.98 -1.87 -37.10
C PRO A 407 -5.05 -1.47 -38.12
N THR A 408 -4.60 -1.09 -39.32
CA THR A 408 -5.51 -0.81 -40.43
C THR A 408 -6.17 -2.10 -40.89
N ASP A 409 -7.47 -2.05 -41.15
CA ASP A 409 -8.29 -3.18 -41.56
C ASP A 409 -7.89 -3.62 -42.99
N VAL A 410 -6.79 -4.36 -43.15
CA VAL A 410 -6.34 -4.87 -44.45
C VAL A 410 -7.15 -6.10 -44.83
N ARG A 411 -8.39 -5.87 -45.27
CA ARG A 411 -9.12 -6.81 -46.11
C ARG A 411 -9.69 -6.11 -47.33
N THR A 412 -8.96 -6.25 -48.43
CA THR A 412 -9.39 -6.60 -49.80
C THR A 412 -8.71 -5.75 -50.86
N GLU A 413 -7.61 -6.25 -51.44
CA GLU A 413 -7.34 -6.00 -52.86
C GLU A 413 -6.91 -7.32 -53.53
N GLU A 414 -7.82 -7.84 -54.36
CA GLU A 414 -7.52 -8.90 -55.31
C GLU A 414 -6.52 -8.40 -56.35
N ALA A 415 -5.49 -9.21 -56.57
CA ALA A 415 -4.45 -8.95 -57.55
C ALA A 415 -4.98 -8.93 -59.00
N GLU A 416 -4.81 -7.81 -59.71
CA GLU A 416 -4.77 -7.80 -61.18
C GLU A 416 -3.33 -7.61 -61.68
N ALA A 417 -2.86 -8.59 -62.45
CA ALA A 417 -1.55 -8.63 -63.08
C ALA A 417 -1.47 -7.71 -64.30
N GLY A 418 -0.37 -6.94 -64.46
CA GLY A 418 -0.14 -6.23 -65.72
C GLY A 418 1.09 -5.32 -65.86
N SER A 419 2.20 -5.91 -66.31
CA SER A 419 3.17 -5.34 -67.28
C SER A 419 4.22 -4.27 -66.87
N THR A 420 5.48 -4.74 -66.88
CA THR A 420 6.69 -4.19 -67.54
C THR A 420 7.15 -2.73 -67.34
N GLY A 421 8.32 -2.56 -66.72
CA GLY A 421 9.20 -1.39 -66.85
C GLY A 421 10.43 -1.46 -65.94
N VAL A 422 11.62 -1.13 -66.44
CA VAL A 422 12.98 -1.27 -65.86
C VAL A 422 13.37 0.00 -65.04
N PRO A 423 14.32 -0.05 -64.07
CA PRO A 423 14.32 0.79 -62.88
C PRO A 423 15.13 2.09 -63.02
N THR A 424 14.79 3.08 -62.21
CA THR A 424 15.60 4.27 -61.95
C THR A 424 15.76 4.46 -60.45
N GLU A 425 17.01 4.50 -60.00
CA GLU A 425 17.44 4.87 -58.65
C GLU A 425 17.04 6.32 -58.35
N GLU A 426 16.12 6.49 -57.41
CA GLU A 426 16.02 7.65 -56.52
C GLU A 426 15.48 7.11 -55.18
N ALA A 427 16.25 7.29 -54.12
CA ALA A 427 15.88 6.87 -52.77
C ALA A 427 14.80 7.85 -52.25
N GLU A 428 13.54 7.54 -52.55
CA GLU A 428 12.39 8.13 -51.89
C GLU A 428 12.20 7.46 -50.52
N ALA A 429 11.95 8.29 -49.50
CA ALA A 429 11.44 7.86 -48.21
C ALA A 429 10.08 7.20 -48.44
N GLY A 430 10.08 5.87 -48.58
CA GLY A 430 8.87 5.09 -48.72
C GLY A 430 8.18 4.98 -47.37
N SER A 431 6.90 5.34 -47.32
CA SER A 431 5.96 4.90 -46.29
C SER A 431 6.06 3.38 -46.18
N ALA A 432 6.64 2.89 -45.09
CA ALA A 432 6.85 1.46 -44.89
C ALA A 432 5.49 0.80 -44.67
N GLY A 433 4.96 0.15 -45.70
CA GLY A 433 3.79 -0.72 -45.56
C GLY A 433 4.07 -1.84 -44.55
N GLU A 434 3.08 -2.13 -43.72
CA GLU A 434 3.08 -3.17 -42.70
C GLU A 434 3.32 -4.55 -43.35
N SER A 435 4.17 -5.38 -42.74
CA SER A 435 4.34 -6.78 -43.13
C SER A 435 3.91 -7.68 -41.98
N ALA A 436 3.28 -8.82 -42.31
CA ALA A 436 2.94 -9.82 -41.32
C ALA A 436 4.19 -10.30 -40.57
N GLY A 437 4.19 -10.18 -39.24
CA GLY A 437 5.24 -10.63 -38.32
C GLY A 437 5.89 -9.55 -37.46
N ASP A 438 5.55 -8.27 -37.62
CA ASP A 438 6.20 -7.15 -36.92
C ASP A 438 5.66 -6.90 -35.50
N ILE A 439 6.46 -6.21 -34.65
CA ILE A 439 6.06 -5.73 -33.32
C ILE A 439 6.01 -4.22 -33.33
N ARG A 440 4.92 -3.65 -32.82
CA ARG A 440 4.72 -2.22 -32.71
C ARG A 440 4.73 -1.76 -31.26
N LEU A 441 5.48 -0.70 -30.99
CA LEU A 441 5.53 0.02 -29.71
C LEU A 441 4.97 1.42 -29.92
N GLY A 442 3.70 1.63 -29.56
CA GLY A 442 2.96 2.85 -29.85
C GLY A 442 2.46 3.59 -28.62
N THR A 443 1.93 4.78 -28.84
CA THR A 443 1.28 5.62 -27.83
C THR A 443 -0.20 5.31 -27.73
N ALA A 444 -0.71 5.15 -26.51
CA ALA A 444 -2.13 5.00 -26.23
C ALA A 444 -2.83 6.37 -26.11
N SER A 445 -4.10 6.44 -26.52
CA SER A 445 -4.99 7.56 -26.18
C SER A 445 -5.41 7.46 -24.71
N GLY A 446 -5.56 8.60 -24.02
CA GLY A 446 -6.10 8.66 -22.66
C GLY A 446 -7.52 8.09 -22.50
N GLU A 447 -8.25 7.85 -23.60
CA GLU A 447 -9.56 7.18 -23.60
C GLU A 447 -9.46 5.69 -23.19
N LEU A 448 -8.26 5.12 -23.15
CA LEU A 448 -7.99 3.77 -22.64
C LEU A 448 -7.77 3.73 -21.12
N GLY A 449 -7.52 4.89 -20.49
CA GLY A 449 -7.31 5.01 -19.05
C GLY A 449 -6.20 4.12 -18.51
N LEU A 450 -5.09 3.99 -19.24
CA LEU A 450 -3.94 3.18 -18.82
C LEU A 450 -3.07 3.94 -17.80
N GLY A 451 -3.16 5.26 -17.77
CA GLY A 451 -2.39 6.09 -16.83
C GLY A 451 -0.88 5.92 -17.00
N LYS A 452 -0.15 6.17 -15.92
CA LYS A 452 1.32 6.23 -15.93
C LYS A 452 1.97 4.87 -16.20
N GLU A 453 1.40 3.82 -15.63
CA GLU A 453 2.03 2.49 -15.56
C GLU A 453 1.27 1.41 -16.34
N GLY A 454 0.08 1.70 -16.84
CA GLY A 454 -0.70 0.74 -17.60
C GLY A 454 -0.23 0.59 -19.05
N TYR A 455 -0.51 -0.57 -19.62
CA TYR A 455 -0.29 -0.86 -21.03
C TYR A 455 -1.37 -1.78 -21.61
N LEU A 456 -1.53 -1.73 -22.93
CA LEU A 456 -2.36 -2.62 -23.73
C LEU A 456 -1.45 -3.39 -24.69
N CYS A 457 -1.48 -4.72 -24.66
CA CYS A 457 -0.74 -5.58 -25.57
C CYS A 457 -1.71 -6.50 -26.34
N GLU A 458 -1.85 -6.26 -27.64
CA GLU A 458 -2.61 -7.07 -28.58
C GLU A 458 -1.67 -8.01 -29.33
N ILE A 459 -1.92 -9.31 -29.24
CA ILE A 459 -1.11 -10.36 -29.86
C ILE A 459 -1.98 -11.06 -30.90
N GLU A 460 -1.70 -10.80 -32.18
CA GLU A 460 -2.34 -11.46 -33.31
C GLU A 460 -1.35 -12.39 -34.02
N ARG A 461 -1.78 -13.14 -35.03
CA ARG A 461 -0.90 -14.10 -35.72
C ARG A 461 0.15 -13.43 -36.60
N ASP A 462 -0.17 -12.24 -37.06
CA ASP A 462 0.55 -11.41 -38.00
C ASP A 462 1.22 -10.20 -37.35
N GLY A 463 1.16 -10.05 -36.03
CA GLY A 463 1.90 -9.00 -35.33
C GLY A 463 1.54 -8.86 -33.86
N ILE A 464 2.31 -8.02 -33.17
CA ILE A 464 2.04 -7.59 -31.79
C ILE A 464 1.95 -6.07 -31.77
N VAL A 465 0.96 -5.53 -31.08
CA VAL A 465 0.84 -4.09 -30.81
C VAL A 465 0.86 -3.87 -29.31
N LEU A 466 1.88 -3.17 -28.81
CA LEU A 466 1.99 -2.74 -27.43
C LEU A 466 1.83 -1.21 -27.36
N LEU A 467 0.81 -0.75 -26.62
CA LEU A 467 0.50 0.65 -26.42
C LEU A 467 0.61 1.04 -24.94
N ALA A 468 1.16 2.23 -24.68
CA ALA A 468 1.19 2.85 -23.36
C ALA A 468 1.01 4.36 -23.47
N GLU A 469 0.46 5.01 -22.44
CA GLU A 469 0.30 6.47 -22.41
C GLU A 469 1.63 7.17 -22.05
N GLU A 470 2.34 6.59 -21.08
CA GLU A 470 3.63 7.06 -20.58
C GLU A 470 4.72 5.97 -20.68
N SER A 471 5.99 6.40 -20.57
CA SER A 471 7.16 5.53 -20.71
C SER A 471 7.21 4.39 -19.71
N GLN A 472 6.73 4.59 -18.48
CA GLN A 472 6.72 3.56 -17.44
C GLN A 472 5.78 2.40 -17.81
N GLY A 473 4.60 2.70 -18.35
CA GLY A 473 3.71 1.69 -18.93
C GLY A 473 4.36 0.90 -20.08
N LEU A 474 5.11 1.58 -20.96
CA LEU A 474 5.84 0.89 -22.03
C LEU A 474 6.92 -0.05 -21.48
N ILE A 475 7.69 0.38 -20.48
CA ILE A 475 8.70 -0.44 -19.80
C ILE A 475 8.07 -1.72 -19.24
N TRP A 476 6.94 -1.61 -18.55
CA TRP A 476 6.19 -2.75 -18.00
C TRP A 476 5.64 -3.68 -19.08
N GLY A 477 5.10 -3.12 -20.16
CA GLY A 477 4.61 -3.89 -21.29
C GLY A 477 5.71 -4.66 -22.01
N VAL A 478 6.88 -4.05 -22.21
CA VAL A 478 8.06 -4.71 -22.75
C VAL A 478 8.55 -5.82 -21.82
N ASN A 479 8.58 -5.58 -20.50
CA ASN A 479 8.97 -6.62 -19.55
C ASN A 479 8.05 -7.84 -19.67
N THR A 480 6.73 -7.65 -19.75
CA THR A 480 5.78 -8.73 -20.00
C THR A 480 6.04 -9.44 -21.33
N LEU A 481 6.29 -8.68 -22.41
CA LEU A 481 6.55 -9.26 -23.73
C LEU A 481 7.85 -10.08 -23.76
N CYS A 482 8.92 -9.62 -23.12
CA CYS A 482 10.16 -10.38 -22.99
C CYS A 482 9.93 -11.70 -22.23
N ARG A 483 9.15 -11.68 -21.13
CA ARG A 483 8.83 -12.92 -20.40
C ARG A 483 7.99 -13.90 -21.23
N LEU A 484 7.09 -13.39 -22.07
CA LEU A 484 6.33 -14.23 -23.01
C LEU A 484 7.23 -14.88 -24.08
N LEU A 485 8.23 -14.15 -24.58
CA LEU A 485 9.24 -14.68 -25.51
C LEU A 485 10.07 -15.79 -24.85
N GLU A 486 10.51 -15.57 -23.60
CA GLU A 486 11.26 -16.54 -22.78
C GLU A 486 10.45 -17.82 -22.50
N GLU A 487 9.22 -17.69 -21.97
CA GLU A 487 8.37 -18.83 -21.62
C GLU A 487 8.09 -19.75 -22.82
N THR A 488 7.96 -19.16 -24.01
CA THR A 488 7.60 -19.88 -25.24
C THR A 488 8.82 -20.33 -26.07
N GLY A 489 10.04 -19.96 -25.65
CA GLY A 489 11.28 -20.18 -26.40
C GLY A 489 11.34 -19.46 -27.75
N ALA A 490 10.48 -18.44 -27.93
CA ALA A 490 10.31 -17.70 -29.19
C ALA A 490 11.45 -16.69 -29.45
N GLU A 491 12.39 -16.55 -28.53
CA GLU A 491 13.64 -15.78 -28.64
C GLU A 491 14.73 -16.42 -29.52
N THR A 492 14.69 -17.74 -29.75
CA THR A 492 15.77 -18.46 -30.44
C THR A 492 15.55 -18.59 -31.95
N GLU A 493 16.62 -18.40 -32.75
CA GLU A 493 16.64 -18.61 -34.21
C GLU A 493 16.34 -20.07 -34.62
N ASP A 494 16.38 -21.02 -33.69
CA ASP A 494 16.34 -22.46 -33.96
C ASP A 494 14.93 -23.07 -33.82
N LEU A 495 13.91 -22.34 -34.29
CA LEU A 495 12.56 -22.87 -34.50
C LEU A 495 12.56 -23.84 -35.70
N GLY A 496 13.28 -24.96 -35.60
CA GLY A 496 13.26 -25.98 -36.65
C GLY A 496 14.26 -27.13 -36.54
N LYS A 497 15.30 -27.09 -35.69
CA LYS A 497 16.31 -28.16 -35.67
C LYS A 497 16.83 -28.52 -34.28
N GLU A 498 15.97 -29.03 -33.39
CA GLU A 498 16.33 -30.15 -32.49
C GLU A 498 15.14 -30.51 -31.59
N ASN A 499 14.29 -31.42 -32.08
CA ASN A 499 13.49 -32.30 -31.23
C ASN A 499 13.16 -33.61 -31.98
N ALA A 500 14.17 -34.15 -32.66
CA ALA A 500 14.12 -35.49 -33.28
C ALA A 500 15.00 -36.53 -32.54
N ALA A 501 15.67 -36.14 -31.45
CA ALA A 501 16.44 -37.06 -30.63
C ALA A 501 16.13 -36.77 -29.16
N GLY A 502 15.41 -37.70 -28.52
CA GLY A 502 14.99 -37.57 -27.12
C GLY A 502 16.19 -37.33 -26.20
N GLN A 503 16.21 -36.15 -25.56
CA GLN A 503 16.92 -35.93 -24.32
C GLN A 503 15.98 -35.28 -23.30
N GLU A 504 15.80 -36.00 -22.20
CA GLU A 504 15.07 -35.60 -21.01
C GLU A 504 15.85 -34.49 -20.29
N ASN A 505 15.51 -33.23 -20.54
CA ASN A 505 15.72 -32.15 -19.56
C ASN A 505 14.34 -31.64 -19.16
N ALA A 506 13.70 -32.39 -18.27
CA ALA A 506 12.51 -31.97 -17.55
C ALA A 506 12.94 -31.07 -16.38
N GLY A 507 12.57 -29.79 -16.42
CA GLY A 507 12.82 -28.85 -15.32
C GLY A 507 11.98 -27.57 -15.39
N GLN A 508 11.84 -26.97 -16.57
CA GLN A 508 11.02 -25.76 -16.78
C GLN A 508 10.28 -25.92 -18.11
N GLY A 509 8.95 -25.96 -18.06
CA GLY A 509 8.07 -26.33 -19.16
C GLY A 509 8.03 -25.29 -20.27
N HIS A 510 8.95 -25.38 -21.23
CA HIS A 510 8.82 -24.64 -22.49
C HIS A 510 7.67 -25.24 -23.29
N VAL A 511 6.62 -24.45 -23.54
CA VAL A 511 5.55 -24.83 -24.46
C VAL A 511 6.00 -24.42 -25.86
N ALA A 512 6.56 -25.35 -26.61
CA ALA A 512 6.95 -25.10 -28.00
C ALA A 512 5.70 -24.79 -28.84
N GLY A 513 5.53 -23.54 -29.28
CA GLY A 513 4.35 -23.14 -30.06
C GLY A 513 4.16 -21.65 -30.42
N GLY A 514 5.05 -20.74 -30.00
CA GLY A 514 4.88 -19.29 -30.19
C GLY A 514 4.03 -18.64 -29.10
N ILE A 515 3.97 -17.31 -29.08
CA ILE A 515 3.23 -16.54 -28.08
C ILE A 515 1.72 -16.70 -28.33
N PRO A 516 0.91 -17.16 -27.36
CA PRO A 516 -0.53 -17.28 -27.56
C PRO A 516 -1.18 -15.95 -27.93
N CYS A 517 -2.01 -15.94 -28.98
CA CYS A 517 -2.75 -14.76 -29.38
C CYS A 517 -3.77 -14.37 -28.30
N GLY A 518 -4.03 -13.06 -28.14
CA GLY A 518 -4.96 -12.52 -27.16
C GLY A 518 -4.72 -11.03 -26.89
N VAL A 519 -5.43 -10.50 -25.90
CA VAL A 519 -5.31 -9.11 -25.47
C VAL A 519 -4.99 -9.06 -23.99
N ILE A 520 -3.93 -8.35 -23.64
CA ILE A 520 -3.51 -8.05 -22.27
C ILE A 520 -3.78 -6.57 -22.03
N ARG A 521 -4.53 -6.25 -20.98
CA ARG A 521 -4.63 -4.90 -20.43
C ARG A 521 -4.17 -4.99 -18.99
N ASP A 522 -3.09 -4.29 -18.65
CA ASP A 522 -2.39 -4.52 -17.39
C ASP A 522 -1.91 -3.20 -16.80
N TYR A 523 -2.07 -3.06 -15.48
CA TYR A 523 -1.88 -1.83 -14.72
C TYR A 523 -1.85 -2.18 -13.22
N PRO A 524 -1.15 -1.38 -12.39
CA PRO A 524 -0.97 -1.70 -10.96
C PRO A 524 -2.18 -1.30 -10.11
N ARG A 525 -2.40 -2.03 -9.01
CA ARG A 525 -3.31 -1.62 -7.91
C ARG A 525 -2.67 -0.56 -7.00
N CYS A 526 -1.40 -0.74 -6.62
CA CYS A 526 -0.70 0.17 -5.71
C CYS A 526 0.28 1.07 -6.45
N SER A 527 0.25 2.38 -6.17
CA SER A 527 1.17 3.36 -6.77
C SER A 527 2.63 3.27 -6.28
N VAL A 528 2.87 2.74 -5.08
CA VAL A 528 4.21 2.58 -4.49
C VAL A 528 4.44 1.10 -4.20
N ARG A 529 5.43 0.52 -4.89
CA ARG A 529 5.75 -0.90 -4.81
C ARG A 529 7.26 -1.04 -4.69
N GLY A 530 7.76 -1.19 -3.48
CA GLY A 530 9.18 -0.94 -3.22
C GLY A 530 9.92 -1.89 -2.32
N PHE A 531 11.24 -1.70 -2.35
CA PHE A 531 12.22 -2.26 -1.43
C PHE A 531 13.07 -1.12 -0.87
N SER A 532 13.42 -1.16 0.42
CA SER A 532 14.36 -0.22 1.03
C SER A 532 15.56 -0.95 1.63
N ILE A 533 16.75 -0.40 1.48
CA ILE A 533 17.99 -0.99 1.99
C ILE A 533 18.85 0.00 2.79
N ASP A 534 19.28 -0.45 3.97
CA ASP A 534 20.28 0.20 4.81
C ASP A 534 21.68 0.02 4.24
N ILE A 535 22.24 1.09 3.70
CA ILE A 535 23.66 1.14 3.33
C ILE A 535 24.50 2.01 4.28
N GLY A 536 23.84 2.77 5.17
CA GLY A 536 24.48 3.56 6.21
C GLY A 536 25.33 2.69 7.13
N ARG A 537 24.73 1.63 7.69
CA ARG A 537 25.41 0.68 8.59
C ARG A 537 26.41 -0.22 7.86
N ARG A 538 26.11 -0.61 6.61
CA ARG A 538 26.97 -1.48 5.80
C ARG A 538 26.96 -1.02 4.35
N MET A 539 28.10 -0.61 3.81
CA MET A 539 28.21 -0.25 2.39
C MET A 539 27.77 -1.41 1.50
N VAL A 540 26.98 -1.10 0.47
CA VAL A 540 26.59 -2.01 -0.62
C VAL A 540 27.12 -1.43 -1.93
N SER A 541 27.64 -2.27 -2.81
CA SER A 541 28.23 -1.88 -4.07
C SER A 541 27.19 -1.34 -5.06
N MET A 542 27.61 -0.42 -5.93
CA MET A 542 26.78 0.09 -7.03
C MET A 542 26.35 -1.03 -7.99
N GLU A 543 27.16 -2.08 -8.13
CA GLU A 543 26.82 -3.26 -8.94
C GLU A 543 25.60 -3.98 -8.36
N THR A 544 25.61 -4.29 -7.06
CA THR A 544 24.47 -4.89 -6.37
C THR A 544 23.23 -4.00 -6.41
N LEU A 545 23.35 -2.68 -6.22
CA LEU A 545 22.21 -1.77 -6.34
C LEU A 545 21.59 -1.79 -7.75
N ARG A 546 22.42 -1.89 -8.80
CA ARG A 546 21.94 -2.03 -10.18
C ARG A 546 21.25 -3.38 -10.42
N GLU A 547 21.78 -4.47 -9.86
CA GLU A 547 21.10 -5.78 -9.91
C GLU A 547 19.71 -5.71 -9.25
N MET A 548 19.60 -5.08 -8.08
CA MET A 548 18.32 -4.89 -7.41
C MET A 548 17.31 -4.11 -8.27
N VAL A 549 17.75 -3.04 -8.94
CA VAL A 549 16.89 -2.29 -9.87
C VAL A 549 16.39 -3.15 -11.03
N LEU A 550 17.25 -3.98 -11.62
CA LEU A 550 16.83 -4.87 -12.72
C LEU A 550 15.78 -5.89 -12.24
N GLU A 551 15.97 -6.44 -11.05
CA GLU A 551 15.05 -7.41 -10.45
C GLU A 551 13.72 -6.76 -10.05
N LEU A 552 13.75 -5.55 -9.46
CA LEU A 552 12.55 -4.76 -9.18
C LEU A 552 11.78 -4.48 -10.49
N SER A 553 12.48 -4.03 -11.53
CA SER A 553 11.88 -3.74 -12.84
C SER A 553 11.24 -4.99 -13.46
N ALA A 554 11.94 -6.13 -13.45
CA ALA A 554 11.42 -7.39 -13.98
C ALA A 554 10.15 -7.89 -13.27
N HIS A 555 9.92 -7.43 -12.03
CA HIS A 555 8.74 -7.70 -11.21
C HIS A 555 7.77 -6.51 -11.12
N LYS A 556 7.96 -5.48 -11.95
CA LYS A 556 7.14 -4.24 -11.98
C LYS A 556 7.04 -3.50 -10.64
N MET A 557 8.05 -3.68 -9.79
CA MET A 557 8.27 -2.87 -8.60
C MET A 557 8.95 -1.57 -9.03
N ASN A 558 8.51 -0.43 -8.49
CA ASN A 558 8.87 0.89 -9.02
C ASN A 558 9.70 1.74 -8.05
N THR A 559 10.03 1.25 -6.85
CA THR A 559 10.71 2.06 -5.83
C THR A 559 11.88 1.31 -5.20
N LEU A 560 13.07 1.93 -5.18
CA LEU A 560 14.23 1.52 -4.39
C LEU A 560 14.58 2.63 -3.38
N GLY A 561 14.24 2.42 -2.12
CA GLY A 561 14.67 3.27 -1.01
C GLY A 561 16.12 2.97 -0.62
N ILE A 562 16.95 4.01 -0.43
CA ILE A 562 18.34 3.84 -0.01
C ILE A 562 18.61 4.71 1.20
N HIS A 563 18.84 4.06 2.33
CA HIS A 563 19.18 4.69 3.60
C HIS A 563 20.68 4.98 3.67
N LEU A 564 21.04 6.26 3.47
CA LEU A 564 22.42 6.70 3.17
C LEU A 564 23.27 6.96 4.41
N ASN A 565 22.68 7.20 5.58
CA ASN A 565 23.43 7.45 6.80
C ASN A 565 22.83 6.78 8.03
N ASP A 566 23.67 6.15 8.84
CA ASP A 566 23.28 5.59 10.14
C ASP A 566 24.53 5.25 10.97
N ASN A 567 24.34 4.54 12.08
CA ASN A 567 25.33 4.04 13.01
C ASN A 567 25.01 2.67 13.60
N GLU A 568 26.00 2.09 14.30
CA GLU A 568 25.71 1.00 15.24
C GLU A 568 24.61 1.46 16.20
N ILE A 569 23.60 0.61 16.39
CA ILE A 569 22.56 0.82 17.40
C ILE A 569 23.24 0.87 18.77
N LEU A 570 23.22 2.04 19.41
CA LEU A 570 24.05 2.31 20.58
C LEU A 570 23.73 1.38 21.75
N SER A 571 22.45 1.10 21.98
CA SER A 571 21.95 0.25 23.07
C SER A 571 22.45 -1.21 22.99
N THR A 572 22.83 -1.69 21.80
CA THR A 572 23.30 -3.07 21.57
C THR A 572 24.78 -3.15 21.17
N SER A 573 25.41 -2.02 20.81
CA SER A 573 26.81 -1.94 20.39
C SER A 573 27.84 -2.37 21.45
N GLY A 574 27.48 -2.26 22.73
CA GLY A 574 28.41 -2.37 23.86
C GLY A 574 29.25 -1.12 24.08
N LYS A 575 28.87 0.02 23.47
CA LYS A 575 29.56 1.31 23.57
C LYS A 575 28.77 2.41 24.31
N ASN A 576 27.61 2.07 24.88
CA ASN A 576 26.74 3.00 25.63
C ASN A 576 27.11 3.18 27.11
N ASP A 577 28.32 2.83 27.56
CA ASP A 577 28.73 2.95 28.96
C ASP A 577 29.19 4.37 29.36
N SER A 578 29.50 5.21 28.38
CA SER A 578 29.90 6.61 28.56
C SER A 578 29.75 7.38 27.24
N LEU A 579 29.57 8.70 27.33
CA LEU A 579 29.48 9.56 26.13
C LEU A 579 30.72 9.41 25.23
N GLU A 580 31.93 9.43 25.82
CA GLU A 580 33.18 9.29 25.07
C GLU A 580 33.25 7.97 24.30
N ASN A 581 32.81 6.86 24.90
CA ASN A 581 32.80 5.56 24.23
C ASN A 581 31.71 5.49 23.15
N ALA A 582 30.53 6.06 23.39
CA ALA A 582 29.43 6.05 22.44
C ALA A 582 29.80 6.78 21.14
N PHE A 583 30.55 7.88 21.21
CA PHE A 583 31.12 8.55 20.03
C PHE A 583 32.12 7.69 19.23
N THR A 584 32.55 6.53 19.74
CA THR A 584 33.39 5.57 19.01
C THR A 584 32.58 4.47 18.29
N ALA A 585 31.25 4.45 18.45
CA ALA A 585 30.38 3.58 17.67
C ALA A 585 30.58 3.83 16.18
N TYR A 586 30.51 2.79 15.35
CA TYR A 586 30.63 2.94 13.91
C TYR A 586 29.47 3.79 13.38
N SER A 587 29.73 4.58 12.34
CA SER A 587 28.73 5.38 11.63
C SER A 587 29.15 5.53 10.19
N GLY A 588 28.18 5.62 9.28
CA GLY A 588 28.41 5.82 7.87
C GLY A 588 27.58 6.97 7.29
N PHE A 589 28.15 7.68 6.34
CA PHE A 589 27.44 8.62 5.45
C PHE A 589 27.91 8.33 4.03
N ARG A 590 27.06 7.67 3.24
CA ARG A 590 27.43 6.97 1.99
C ARG A 590 27.38 7.81 0.73
N LEU A 591 27.12 9.10 0.86
CA LEU A 591 27.14 10.03 -0.26
C LEU A 591 28.23 11.09 -0.05
N GLU A 592 28.90 11.48 -1.12
CA GLU A 592 29.87 12.56 -1.08
C GLU A 592 29.23 13.87 -0.60
N SER A 593 29.84 14.48 0.42
CA SER A 593 29.46 15.77 0.99
C SER A 593 30.67 16.67 1.12
N SER A 594 30.46 17.94 0.82
CA SER A 594 31.39 19.05 1.04
C SER A 594 31.29 19.63 2.45
N LEU A 595 30.35 19.14 3.28
CA LEU A 595 30.17 19.60 4.65
C LEU A 595 31.37 19.20 5.52
N GLN A 596 32.03 20.22 6.08
CA GLN A 596 33.23 20.05 6.90
C GLN A 596 33.20 20.97 8.12
N ASN A 597 33.84 20.54 9.21
CA ASN A 597 34.09 21.41 10.35
C ASN A 597 35.30 22.33 10.13
N GLU A 598 35.58 23.22 11.09
CA GLU A 598 36.71 24.17 11.01
C GLU A 598 38.10 23.50 10.89
N LYS A 599 38.21 22.20 11.20
CA LYS A 599 39.46 21.42 11.08
C LYS A 599 39.59 20.74 9.70
N GLY A 600 38.59 20.84 8.84
CA GLY A 600 38.54 20.16 7.55
C GLY A 600 38.16 18.67 7.65
N GLU A 601 37.58 18.25 8.78
CA GLU A 601 36.99 16.90 8.92
C GLU A 601 35.60 16.94 8.29
N GLY A 602 35.30 16.00 7.38
CA GLY A 602 34.01 15.88 6.69
C GLY A 602 33.23 14.64 7.11
N ILE A 603 31.93 14.63 6.80
CA ILE A 603 31.01 13.56 7.18
C ILE A 603 31.10 12.31 6.29
N THR A 604 31.59 12.44 5.05
CA THR A 604 31.64 11.32 4.08
C THR A 604 32.51 10.17 4.59
N SER A 605 31.92 8.98 4.57
CA SER A 605 32.57 7.74 4.96
C SER A 605 33.87 7.48 4.20
N GLN A 606 34.92 7.09 4.94
CA GLN A 606 36.24 6.78 4.37
C GLN A 606 36.38 5.31 3.96
N ASP A 607 35.47 4.45 4.40
CA ASP A 607 35.43 3.02 4.10
C ASP A 607 34.52 2.65 2.93
N GLY A 608 33.84 3.65 2.34
CA GLY A 608 33.01 3.51 1.15
C GLY A 608 31.90 4.57 1.12
N ALA A 609 31.79 5.27 -0.01
CA ALA A 609 30.74 6.22 -0.34
C ALA A 609 30.66 6.39 -1.87
N PHE A 610 29.50 6.80 -2.37
CA PHE A 610 29.29 7.18 -3.76
C PHE A 610 29.63 8.65 -3.97
N THR A 611 30.25 8.97 -5.09
CA THR A 611 30.36 10.35 -5.57
C THR A 611 29.00 10.88 -6.01
N LYS A 612 28.85 12.20 -6.05
CA LYS A 612 27.60 12.83 -6.53
C LYS A 612 27.31 12.48 -7.99
N GLU A 613 28.34 12.37 -8.81
CA GLU A 613 28.23 11.97 -10.21
C GLU A 613 27.78 10.51 -10.35
N GLU A 614 28.40 9.57 -9.61
CA GLU A 614 27.97 8.16 -9.61
C GLU A 614 26.51 8.01 -9.17
N TRP A 615 26.08 8.79 -8.18
CA TRP A 615 24.70 8.80 -7.72
C TRP A 615 23.73 9.27 -8.81
N LYS A 616 24.00 10.42 -9.44
CA LYS A 616 23.15 10.95 -10.52
C LYS A 616 23.04 9.98 -11.70
N GLU A 617 24.17 9.42 -12.13
CA GLU A 617 24.20 8.42 -13.20
C GLU A 617 23.38 7.18 -12.82
N PHE A 618 23.44 6.74 -11.57
CA PHE A 618 22.65 5.61 -11.08
C PHE A 618 21.15 5.90 -11.05
N VAL A 619 20.74 7.05 -10.53
CA VAL A 619 19.33 7.46 -10.47
C VAL A 619 18.74 7.57 -11.88
N GLU A 620 19.44 8.23 -12.81
CA GLU A 620 19.00 8.34 -14.21
C GLU A 620 18.92 6.96 -14.90
N TRP A 621 19.93 6.12 -14.67
CA TRP A 621 19.95 4.76 -15.20
C TRP A 621 18.77 3.93 -14.67
N ALA A 622 18.47 4.00 -13.37
CA ALA A 622 17.38 3.26 -12.75
C ALA A 622 16.00 3.72 -13.24
N ALA A 623 15.83 5.02 -13.47
CA ALA A 623 14.61 5.57 -14.07
C ALA A 623 14.33 4.99 -15.46
N GLY A 624 15.37 4.71 -16.25
CA GLY A 624 15.26 4.00 -17.54
C GLY A 624 14.70 2.57 -17.45
N PHE A 625 14.67 1.99 -16.25
CA PHE A 625 14.04 0.69 -15.95
C PHE A 625 12.73 0.83 -15.17
N GLY A 626 12.19 2.04 -15.05
CA GLY A 626 10.92 2.31 -14.36
C GLY A 626 11.03 2.25 -12.83
N VAL A 627 12.25 2.33 -12.27
CA VAL A 627 12.49 2.29 -10.83
C VAL A 627 12.97 3.65 -10.34
N GLU A 628 12.20 4.28 -9.46
CA GLU A 628 12.58 5.48 -8.72
C GLU A 628 13.54 5.11 -7.59
N VAL A 629 14.70 5.76 -7.54
CA VAL A 629 15.62 5.69 -6.41
C VAL A 629 15.29 6.81 -5.43
N VAL A 630 14.87 6.45 -4.22
CA VAL A 630 14.51 7.41 -3.15
C VAL A 630 15.66 7.51 -2.16
N PRO A 631 16.48 8.58 -2.20
CA PRO A 631 17.53 8.79 -1.21
C PRO A 631 16.93 9.15 0.14
N GLU A 632 17.48 8.55 1.19
CA GLU A 632 17.20 8.92 2.57
C GLU A 632 18.44 9.48 3.25
N ILE A 633 18.30 10.71 3.78
CA ILE A 633 19.22 11.25 4.78
C ILE A 633 18.44 11.34 6.08
N ASP A 634 18.76 10.47 7.03
CA ASP A 634 18.02 10.37 8.27
C ASP A 634 18.54 11.32 9.34
N THR A 635 17.64 12.19 9.77
CA THR A 635 17.80 13.17 10.84
C THR A 635 16.43 13.36 11.50
N PRO A 636 16.34 13.71 12.80
CA PRO A 636 17.41 14.16 13.67
C PRO A 636 18.06 13.07 14.53
N ALA A 637 17.53 11.85 14.55
CA ALA A 637 18.23 10.68 15.07
C ALA A 637 19.17 10.09 14.01
N HIS A 638 19.79 8.93 14.28
CA HIS A 638 20.65 8.18 13.34
C HIS A 638 21.77 9.03 12.68
N SER A 639 22.19 10.09 13.37
CA SER A 639 23.01 11.18 12.86
C SER A 639 24.44 11.14 13.41
N LEU A 640 24.93 9.97 13.90
CA LEU A 640 26.26 9.89 14.50
C LEU A 640 27.39 10.30 13.52
N ALA A 641 27.18 10.10 12.22
CA ALA A 641 28.11 10.57 11.20
C ALA A 641 28.26 12.10 11.20
N LEU A 642 27.19 12.85 11.52
CA LEU A 642 27.21 14.30 11.70
C LEU A 642 27.78 14.66 13.07
N THR A 643 27.27 14.05 14.15
CA THR A 643 27.63 14.46 15.53
C THR A 643 29.08 14.14 15.88
N LYS A 644 29.74 13.16 15.24
CA LYS A 644 31.19 12.97 15.40
C LYS A 644 32.01 14.13 14.85
N VAL A 645 31.57 14.71 13.73
CA VAL A 645 32.26 15.82 13.05
C VAL A 645 31.90 17.15 13.71
N PHE A 646 30.67 17.27 14.18
CA PHE A 646 30.12 18.42 14.90
C PHE A 646 29.57 18.00 16.29
N PRO A 647 30.43 17.65 17.28
CA PRO A 647 29.98 17.16 18.59
C PRO A 647 29.11 18.15 19.35
N GLU A 648 29.25 19.45 19.07
CA GLU A 648 28.40 20.49 19.64
C GLU A 648 26.95 20.44 19.12
N ALA A 649 26.67 19.74 18.03
CA ALA A 649 25.31 19.55 17.52
C ALA A 649 24.61 18.32 18.13
N ALA A 650 25.31 17.50 18.92
CA ALA A 650 24.76 16.30 19.54
C ALA A 650 23.89 16.63 20.75
N LEU A 651 22.77 15.91 20.92
CA LEU A 651 21.93 15.95 22.13
C LEU A 651 22.75 15.49 23.35
N ALA A 652 23.32 14.28 23.27
CA ALA A 652 24.39 13.77 24.15
C ALA A 652 24.18 14.01 25.67
N ASP A 653 22.94 14.05 26.12
CA ASP A 653 22.57 14.08 27.54
C ASP A 653 22.78 12.72 28.22
N GLU A 654 22.73 11.65 27.42
CA GLU A 654 23.15 10.30 27.78
C GLU A 654 23.85 9.59 26.60
N PRO A 655 24.59 8.47 26.86
CA PRO A 655 25.34 7.76 25.83
C PRO A 655 24.50 7.26 24.65
N GLU A 656 23.22 6.96 24.85
CA GLU A 656 22.33 6.47 23.79
C GLU A 656 21.82 7.59 22.87
N ASN A 657 22.01 8.86 23.25
CA ASN A 657 21.53 10.01 22.48
C ASN A 657 22.66 10.78 21.79
N VAL A 658 23.87 10.21 21.67
CA VAL A 658 24.99 10.87 20.99
C VAL A 658 24.83 10.89 19.47
N ASP A 659 23.99 10.02 18.92
CA ASP A 659 23.61 9.96 17.52
C ASP A 659 22.40 10.85 17.18
N GLN A 660 21.83 11.53 18.17
CA GLN A 660 20.73 12.45 17.99
C GLN A 660 21.21 13.90 17.97
N LEU A 661 20.59 14.72 17.12
CA LEU A 661 20.82 16.15 17.02
C LEU A 661 20.09 16.92 18.16
N ASP A 662 20.78 17.89 18.74
CA ASP A 662 20.19 18.85 19.70
C ASP A 662 19.37 19.90 18.94
N LEU A 663 18.07 19.67 18.82
CA LEU A 663 17.13 20.51 18.08
C LEU A 663 16.81 21.84 18.76
N SER A 664 17.16 22.01 20.04
CA SER A 664 16.97 23.28 20.76
C SER A 664 17.89 24.40 20.23
N ARG A 665 18.87 24.03 19.40
CA ARG A 665 19.93 24.91 18.90
C ARG A 665 19.72 25.29 17.45
N LYS A 666 19.77 26.59 17.18
CA LYS A 666 19.63 27.14 15.82
C LYS A 666 20.78 26.74 14.91
N GLU A 667 21.96 26.54 15.47
CA GLU A 667 23.14 26.09 14.73
C GLU A 667 22.95 24.67 14.20
N THR A 668 22.28 23.79 14.96
CA THR A 668 21.93 22.42 14.53
C THR A 668 20.98 22.45 13.34
N LEU A 669 19.92 23.26 13.40
CA LEU A 669 19.02 23.44 12.25
C LEU A 669 19.74 24.03 11.03
N SER A 670 20.65 24.98 11.23
CA SER A 670 21.43 25.56 10.13
C SER A 670 22.37 24.54 9.49
N LEU A 671 22.92 23.61 10.28
CA LEU A 671 23.76 22.51 9.81
C LEU A 671 22.96 21.58 8.90
N THR A 672 21.77 21.15 9.31
CA THR A 672 20.95 20.23 8.52
C THR A 672 20.35 20.90 7.28
N GLU A 673 19.94 22.18 7.36
CA GLU A 673 19.55 22.95 6.18
C GLU A 673 20.69 23.03 5.16
N THR A 674 21.92 23.27 5.62
CA THR A 674 23.09 23.34 4.72
C THR A 674 23.35 21.98 4.06
N LEU A 675 23.24 20.90 4.82
CA LEU A 675 23.37 19.54 4.30
C LEU A 675 22.31 19.24 3.24
N TRP A 676 21.03 19.53 3.50
CA TRP A 676 19.97 19.24 2.55
C TRP A 676 20.06 20.10 1.28
N LYS A 677 20.38 21.39 1.42
CA LYS A 677 20.57 22.27 0.26
C LYS A 677 21.70 21.83 -0.65
N GLU A 678 22.74 21.19 -0.11
CA GLU A 678 23.82 20.60 -0.90
C GLU A 678 23.32 19.56 -1.93
N TYR A 679 22.22 18.86 -1.65
CA TYR A 679 21.66 17.83 -2.54
C TYR A 679 20.44 18.31 -3.32
N LEU A 680 19.69 19.29 -2.79
CA LEU A 680 18.44 19.79 -3.37
C LEU A 680 18.62 20.98 -4.32
N GLU A 681 19.65 21.82 -4.11
CA GLU A 681 19.89 23.04 -4.87
C GLU A 681 21.06 22.91 -5.86
N GLY A 682 21.13 23.82 -6.85
CA GLY A 682 22.16 23.85 -7.87
C GLY A 682 21.58 23.89 -9.29
N GLU A 683 22.44 24.04 -10.31
CA GLU A 683 22.01 23.91 -11.72
C GLU A 683 21.76 22.45 -12.12
N ASP A 684 22.38 21.51 -11.41
CA ASP A 684 22.30 20.06 -11.63
C ASP A 684 22.31 19.37 -10.25
N PRO A 685 21.17 19.41 -9.52
CA PRO A 685 21.06 18.92 -8.14
C PRO A 685 21.29 17.41 -8.06
N VAL A 686 21.87 16.96 -6.94
CA VAL A 686 22.25 15.54 -6.75
C VAL A 686 21.01 14.65 -6.62
N PHE A 687 20.01 15.13 -5.89
CA PHE A 687 18.71 14.46 -5.84
C PHE A 687 17.87 14.98 -7.01
N ALA A 688 17.37 14.07 -7.85
CA ALA A 688 16.70 14.43 -9.09
C ALA A 688 15.53 15.39 -8.85
N GLU A 689 15.37 16.39 -9.72
CA GLU A 689 14.18 17.26 -9.69
C GLU A 689 12.92 16.43 -9.92
N GLY A 690 11.85 16.71 -9.16
CA GLY A 690 10.61 15.92 -9.21
C GLY A 690 10.69 14.51 -8.59
N GLY A 691 11.88 14.02 -8.24
CA GLY A 691 12.07 12.76 -7.52
C GLY A 691 11.76 12.90 -6.02
N THR A 692 11.27 11.82 -5.42
CA THR A 692 10.96 11.75 -3.98
C THR A 692 12.23 11.73 -3.15
N VAL A 693 12.24 12.43 -2.02
CA VAL A 693 13.32 12.36 -1.01
C VAL A 693 12.77 11.91 0.33
N HIS A 694 13.53 11.08 1.05
CA HIS A 694 13.17 10.63 2.39
C HIS A 694 13.94 11.43 3.45
N ILE A 695 13.23 12.09 4.36
CA ILE A 695 13.84 12.96 5.38
C ILE A 695 14.11 12.27 6.72
N GLY A 696 13.88 10.96 6.80
CA GLY A 696 14.08 10.16 8.02
C GLY A 696 12.96 10.34 9.03
N MET A 697 13.32 10.81 10.23
CA MET A 697 12.45 11.24 11.34
C MET A 697 12.03 10.13 12.32
N ASP A 698 12.61 8.95 12.27
CA ASP A 698 12.39 7.91 13.26
C ASP A 698 13.23 8.09 14.53
N GLU A 699 12.83 7.37 15.58
CA GLU A 699 13.57 7.15 16.83
C GLU A 699 14.19 8.38 17.53
N TYR A 700 13.55 9.55 17.44
CA TYR A 700 13.99 10.73 18.19
C TYR A 700 13.42 10.76 19.61
N TYR A 701 14.30 10.93 20.60
CA TYR A 701 13.95 10.89 22.03
C TYR A 701 14.14 12.22 22.77
N GLY A 702 14.50 13.29 22.05
CA GLY A 702 14.63 14.64 22.59
C GLY A 702 13.29 15.36 22.83
N ASP A 703 13.31 16.69 22.82
CA ASP A 703 12.10 17.50 23.02
C ASP A 703 11.13 17.39 21.83
N VAL A 704 9.86 17.09 22.14
CA VAL A 704 8.83 16.79 21.13
C VAL A 704 8.37 18.05 20.39
N GLN A 705 8.41 19.23 21.02
CA GLN A 705 8.04 20.47 20.34
C GLN A 705 9.14 20.89 19.37
N ASP A 706 10.41 20.80 19.79
CA ASP A 706 11.55 21.05 18.90
C ASP A 706 11.56 20.05 17.73
N TYR A 707 11.23 18.79 17.98
CA TYR A 707 11.05 17.76 16.94
C TYR A 707 9.94 18.10 15.94
N ARG A 708 8.75 18.52 16.41
CA ARG A 708 7.65 18.94 15.51
C ARG A 708 8.03 20.14 14.66
N ASP A 709 8.74 21.11 15.23
CA ASP A 709 9.18 22.30 14.51
C ASP A 709 10.31 21.98 13.50
N TYR A 710 11.20 21.05 13.84
CA TYR A 710 12.19 20.49 12.92
C TYR A 710 11.52 19.76 11.75
N MET A 711 10.58 18.87 12.03
CA MET A 711 9.82 18.12 11.01
C MET A 711 9.13 19.07 10.03
N ARG A 712 8.42 20.09 10.52
CA ARG A 712 7.81 21.14 9.67
C ARG A 712 8.83 21.81 8.75
N LYS A 713 10.01 22.11 9.29
CA LYS A 713 11.05 22.81 8.55
C LYS A 713 11.66 21.94 7.45
N MET A 714 11.93 20.67 7.74
CA MET A 714 12.48 19.73 6.77
C MET A 714 11.48 19.37 5.67
N VAL A 715 10.21 19.16 6.03
CA VAL A 715 9.11 18.97 5.06
C VAL A 715 9.00 20.19 4.14
N SER A 716 9.02 21.41 4.70
CA SER A 716 8.94 22.63 3.89
C SER A 716 10.15 22.78 2.98
N LEU A 717 11.36 22.50 3.45
CA LEU A 717 12.59 22.60 2.66
C LEU A 717 12.57 21.65 1.44
N ALA A 718 12.18 20.40 1.66
CA ALA A 718 12.10 19.42 0.58
C ALA A 718 11.00 19.79 -0.44
N ALA A 719 9.81 20.18 0.03
CA ALA A 719 8.71 20.58 -0.84
C ALA A 719 8.99 21.88 -1.62
N GLU A 720 9.61 22.89 -0.99
CA GLU A 720 10.03 24.14 -1.67
C GLU A 720 11.05 23.87 -2.79
N SER A 721 11.78 22.75 -2.72
CA SER A 721 12.70 22.31 -3.78
C SER A 721 11.99 21.64 -4.97
N GLY A 722 10.66 21.49 -4.94
CA GLY A 722 9.87 20.83 -5.98
C GLY A 722 9.88 19.31 -5.91
N ARG A 723 10.27 18.72 -4.77
CA ARG A 723 10.37 17.26 -4.57
C ARG A 723 9.31 16.77 -3.58
N PRO A 724 8.61 15.67 -3.90
CA PRO A 724 7.76 14.98 -2.93
C PRO A 724 8.57 14.57 -1.69
N VAL A 725 7.92 14.63 -0.53
CA VAL A 725 8.57 14.33 0.76
C VAL A 725 8.06 13.00 1.28
N ARG A 726 8.98 12.12 1.64
CA ARG A 726 8.71 10.90 2.41
C ARG A 726 9.37 10.97 3.78
N MET A 727 8.73 10.44 4.81
CA MET A 727 9.32 10.30 6.14
C MET A 727 8.79 9.08 6.88
N TRP A 728 9.51 8.63 7.89
CA TRP A 728 9.05 7.61 8.82
C TRP A 728 7.93 8.14 9.70
N GLY A 729 6.90 7.32 9.91
CA GLY A 729 5.79 7.65 10.81
C GLY A 729 6.22 7.64 12.26
N SER A 730 6.26 8.82 12.88
CA SER A 730 6.65 9.03 14.29
C SER A 730 5.70 9.97 15.05
N LEU A 731 4.46 10.13 14.56
CA LEU A 731 3.51 11.14 15.05
C LEU A 731 2.93 10.83 16.43
N ARG A 732 2.98 9.57 16.89
CA ARG A 732 2.48 9.16 18.21
C ARG A 732 3.28 9.78 19.37
N LEU A 733 4.54 10.14 19.15
CA LEU A 733 5.32 10.91 20.13
C LEU A 733 4.63 12.24 20.49
N ILE A 734 4.08 12.92 19.48
CA ILE A 734 3.33 14.19 19.66
C ILE A 734 2.04 13.92 20.43
N GLU A 735 1.35 12.82 20.13
CA GLU A 735 0.12 12.42 20.83
C GLU A 735 0.36 12.17 22.32
N GLU A 736 1.42 11.42 22.64
CA GLU A 736 1.78 11.13 24.02
C GLU A 736 2.22 12.37 24.80
N ALA A 737 2.98 13.26 24.17
CA ALA A 737 3.36 14.54 24.77
C ALA A 737 2.13 15.41 25.06
N ASN A 738 1.24 15.56 24.08
CA ASN A 738 -0.03 16.29 24.25
C ASN A 738 -0.86 15.71 25.41
N ARG A 739 -0.94 14.38 25.53
CA ARG A 739 -1.64 13.71 26.63
C ARG A 739 -1.00 14.01 27.99
N LYS A 740 0.32 13.89 28.11
CA LYS A 740 1.07 14.16 29.36
C LYS A 740 0.90 15.60 29.84
N GLU A 741 0.78 16.54 28.90
CA GLU A 741 0.63 17.96 29.17
C GLU A 741 -0.83 18.44 29.31
N GLY A 742 -1.81 17.54 29.14
CA GLY A 742 -3.23 17.89 29.20
C GLY A 742 -3.73 18.71 28.00
N ARG A 743 -3.03 18.66 26.86
CA ARG A 743 -3.39 19.32 25.60
C ARG A 743 -4.32 18.45 24.74
N THR A 744 -5.43 17.99 25.30
CA THR A 744 -6.32 17.00 24.66
C THR A 744 -7.08 17.50 23.41
N GLY A 745 -6.97 18.79 23.07
CA GLY A 745 -7.61 19.39 21.89
C GLY A 745 -6.67 19.61 20.69
N GLN A 746 -5.37 19.32 20.80
CA GLN A 746 -4.42 19.45 19.69
C GLN A 746 -4.32 18.15 18.90
N ASN A 747 -4.55 18.21 17.59
CA ASN A 747 -4.41 17.06 16.71
C ASN A 747 -2.92 16.75 16.52
N ALA A 748 -2.44 15.68 17.16
CA ALA A 748 -1.05 15.25 17.10
C ALA A 748 -0.59 14.77 15.71
N TYR A 749 -1.52 14.35 14.87
CA TYR A 749 -1.24 13.85 13.54
C TYR A 749 -1.26 14.97 12.49
N ARG A 750 -1.72 16.18 12.80
CA ARG A 750 -1.60 17.32 11.88
C ARG A 750 -0.32 18.09 12.15
N LEU A 751 0.52 18.24 11.13
CA LEU A 751 1.73 19.04 11.26
C LEU A 751 1.42 20.52 11.50
N TRP A 752 0.48 21.10 10.77
CA TRP A 752 0.03 22.49 10.94
C TRP A 752 -1.25 22.56 11.78
N GLU A 753 -1.38 23.59 12.62
CA GLU A 753 -2.59 23.78 13.42
C GLU A 753 -3.76 24.28 12.56
N GLU A 754 -4.99 24.13 13.06
CA GLU A 754 -6.17 24.57 12.32
C GLU A 754 -6.17 26.10 12.13
N GLY A 755 -6.32 26.55 10.88
CA GLY A 755 -6.24 27.96 10.51
C GLY A 755 -4.82 28.48 10.26
N GLU A 756 -3.78 27.67 10.47
CA GLU A 756 -2.45 27.93 9.91
C GLU A 756 -2.45 27.56 8.42
N GLU A 757 -1.86 28.41 7.59
CA GLU A 757 -1.63 28.09 6.19
C GLU A 757 -0.50 27.04 6.14
N ALA A 758 -0.83 25.82 5.76
CA ALA A 758 0.15 24.76 5.60
C ALA A 758 1.08 25.09 4.45
N ALA A 759 2.39 24.96 4.66
CA ALA A 759 3.38 25.15 3.59
C ALA A 759 3.27 24.07 2.51
N VAL A 760 2.78 22.89 2.90
CA VAL A 760 2.62 21.71 2.05
C VAL A 760 1.29 21.05 2.40
N SER A 761 0.51 20.68 1.38
CA SER A 761 -0.73 19.94 1.61
C SER A 761 -0.41 18.54 2.16
N PRO A 762 -1.14 18.03 3.18
CA PRO A 762 -0.88 16.72 3.76
C PRO A 762 -0.78 15.60 2.73
N GLU A 763 -1.58 15.63 1.67
CA GLU A 763 -1.63 14.61 0.62
C GLU A 763 -0.29 14.49 -0.14
N GLN A 764 0.52 15.56 -0.16
CA GLN A 764 1.84 15.60 -0.80
C GLN A 764 2.96 15.05 0.10
N ILE A 765 2.64 14.67 1.35
CA ILE A 765 3.59 14.10 2.30
C ILE A 765 3.30 12.60 2.42
N GLN A 766 4.31 11.79 2.11
CA GLN A 766 4.27 10.35 2.23
C GLN A 766 4.80 9.92 3.62
N ILE A 767 4.01 9.15 4.35
CA ILE A 767 4.38 8.60 5.66
C ILE A 767 4.54 7.09 5.54
N GLN A 768 5.76 6.60 5.73
CA GLN A 768 6.02 5.17 5.86
C GLN A 768 5.68 4.72 7.29
N ILE A 769 4.62 3.93 7.44
CA ILE A 769 4.23 3.36 8.73
C ILE A 769 5.09 2.11 8.95
N TRP A 770 6.15 2.29 9.72
CA TRP A 770 7.10 1.24 10.04
C TRP A 770 6.83 0.56 11.38
N SER A 771 6.15 1.27 12.30
CA SER A 771 5.78 0.72 13.61
C SER A 771 4.48 1.35 14.11
N ALA A 772 3.56 0.48 14.55
CA ALA A 772 2.31 0.84 15.19
C ALA A 772 2.51 1.61 16.52
N ASP A 773 3.67 1.42 17.15
CA ASP A 773 4.03 2.11 18.39
C ASP A 773 4.48 3.56 18.13
N TRP A 774 4.91 3.87 16.91
CA TRP A 774 5.43 5.18 16.52
C TRP A 774 4.41 6.03 15.75
N SER A 775 3.49 5.40 15.02
CA SER A 775 2.40 6.12 14.33
C SER A 775 1.21 5.21 14.09
N ASP A 776 0.00 5.68 14.40
CA ASP A 776 -1.24 4.96 14.08
C ASP A 776 -1.58 5.15 12.59
N PRO A 777 -1.75 4.08 11.79
CA PRO A 777 -1.97 4.18 10.35
C PRO A 777 -3.28 4.89 10.01
N LEU A 778 -4.38 4.59 10.70
CA LEU A 778 -5.68 5.19 10.44
C LEU A 778 -5.68 6.68 10.78
N LYS A 779 -5.13 7.08 11.93
CA LYS A 779 -5.03 8.51 12.29
C LYS A 779 -4.12 9.28 11.35
N THR A 780 -3.03 8.66 10.88
CA THR A 780 -2.15 9.24 9.87
C THR A 780 -2.91 9.45 8.55
N TRP A 781 -3.65 8.44 8.09
CA TRP A 781 -4.48 8.58 6.90
C TRP A 781 -5.60 9.62 7.09
N GLN A 782 -6.29 9.66 8.24
CA GLN A 782 -7.33 10.66 8.52
C GLN A 782 -6.78 12.09 8.63
N ALA A 783 -5.49 12.25 8.91
CA ALA A 783 -4.83 13.55 8.90
C ALA A 783 -4.57 14.10 7.48
N GLY A 784 -4.81 13.30 6.44
CA GLY A 784 -4.71 13.69 5.03
C GLY A 784 -3.45 13.20 4.33
N TYR A 785 -2.53 12.53 5.04
CA TYR A 785 -1.29 12.07 4.42
C TYR A 785 -1.50 10.92 3.43
N THR A 786 -0.52 10.76 2.55
CA THR A 786 -0.32 9.52 1.79
C THR A 786 0.43 8.54 2.68
N VAL A 787 -0.07 7.32 2.83
CA VAL A 787 0.42 6.30 3.75
C VAL A 787 0.99 5.13 2.96
N ILE A 788 2.18 4.67 3.35
CA ILE A 788 2.88 3.53 2.78
C ILE A 788 3.08 2.50 3.90
N ASN A 789 2.79 1.23 3.63
CA ASN A 789 2.98 0.14 4.58
C ASN A 789 4.43 -0.36 4.56
N SER A 790 5.12 -0.21 5.68
CA SER A 790 6.48 -0.76 5.88
C SER A 790 6.57 -1.43 7.26
N LEU A 791 5.44 -1.95 7.76
CA LEU A 791 5.30 -2.34 9.16
C LEU A 791 6.29 -3.45 9.56
N ASN A 792 7.04 -3.22 10.62
CA ASN A 792 8.11 -4.08 11.09
C ASN A 792 7.69 -5.51 11.46
N SER A 793 6.43 -5.72 11.83
CA SER A 793 5.88 -7.04 12.14
C SER A 793 5.73 -7.93 10.90
N SER A 794 5.72 -7.35 9.70
CA SER A 794 5.44 -8.07 8.44
C SER A 794 6.50 -7.87 7.37
N LEU A 795 7.17 -6.72 7.32
CA LEU A 795 7.94 -6.26 6.17
C LEU A 795 9.41 -5.93 6.48
N TYR A 796 9.93 -6.33 7.66
CA TYR A 796 11.33 -6.09 8.05
C TYR A 796 12.21 -7.33 7.91
N LEU A 797 13.38 -7.12 7.30
CA LEU A 797 14.49 -8.05 7.19
C LEU A 797 15.68 -7.51 8.00
N ILE A 798 16.20 -8.30 8.93
CA ILE A 798 17.44 -8.01 9.66
C ILE A 798 18.39 -9.18 9.45
N PRO A 799 19.28 -9.12 8.44
CA PRO A 799 20.19 -10.22 8.14
C PRO A 799 21.01 -10.64 9.36
N GLY A 800 21.01 -11.93 9.70
CA GLY A 800 21.68 -12.46 10.89
C GLY A 800 21.03 -12.15 12.25
N GLY A 801 19.94 -11.38 12.24
CA GLY A 801 19.14 -11.00 13.41
C GLY A 801 17.95 -11.92 13.67
N GLY A 802 16.98 -11.43 14.46
CA GLY A 802 15.75 -12.15 14.79
C GLY A 802 14.76 -12.31 13.64
N TYR A 803 14.89 -11.48 12.59
CA TYR A 803 14.01 -11.40 11.41
C TYR A 803 14.83 -11.60 10.13
N ASP A 804 15.56 -12.71 10.04
CA ASP A 804 16.54 -12.95 8.97
C ASP A 804 15.91 -13.07 7.56
N TYR A 805 14.65 -13.51 7.49
CA TYR A 805 13.82 -13.63 6.30
C TYR A 805 12.37 -13.24 6.64
N LEU A 806 11.59 -12.82 5.64
CA LEU A 806 10.15 -12.57 5.80
C LEU A 806 9.39 -13.89 5.90
N ASP A 807 8.27 -13.88 6.63
CA ASP A 807 7.35 -15.01 6.70
C ASP A 807 6.45 -15.04 5.46
N LEU A 808 6.84 -15.80 4.45
CA LEU A 808 6.08 -15.90 3.19
C LEU A 808 4.72 -16.58 3.36
N GLU A 809 4.53 -17.40 4.40
CA GLU A 809 3.24 -18.05 4.65
C GLU A 809 2.25 -17.01 5.21
N ALA A 810 2.69 -16.20 6.18
CA ALA A 810 1.89 -15.08 6.67
C ALA A 810 1.61 -14.04 5.57
N LEU A 811 2.57 -13.76 4.69
CA LEU A 811 2.40 -12.81 3.59
C LEU A 811 1.53 -13.31 2.43
N ALA A 812 1.21 -14.61 2.37
CA ALA A 812 0.38 -15.15 1.30
C ALA A 812 -1.06 -14.59 1.34
N ASP A 813 -1.58 -14.35 2.54
CA ASP A 813 -2.92 -13.82 2.77
C ASP A 813 -2.93 -12.31 3.09
N TRP A 814 -1.76 -11.70 3.29
CA TRP A 814 -1.60 -10.27 3.57
C TRP A 814 -1.94 -9.38 2.37
N GLU A 815 -2.44 -8.18 2.64
CA GLU A 815 -2.74 -7.13 1.65
C GLU A 815 -2.09 -5.79 2.02
N ALA A 816 -1.78 -4.95 1.02
CA ALA A 816 -0.99 -3.72 1.22
C ALA A 816 -1.63 -2.69 2.17
N ASN A 817 -2.97 -2.67 2.23
CA ASN A 817 -3.74 -1.80 3.11
C ASN A 817 -3.97 -2.38 4.52
N GLU A 818 -3.38 -3.52 4.83
CA GLU A 818 -3.52 -4.23 6.10
C GLU A 818 -2.39 -3.91 7.09
N TYR A 819 -2.77 -3.47 8.30
CA TYR A 819 -1.85 -3.14 9.38
C TYR A 819 -2.13 -3.96 10.64
N PRO A 820 -1.40 -5.06 10.89
CA PRO A 820 -1.54 -5.83 12.13
C PRO A 820 -0.85 -5.13 13.33
N LEU A 821 -1.63 -4.58 14.25
CA LEU A 821 -1.19 -3.76 15.39
C LEU A 821 -1.17 -4.52 16.74
N GLY A 822 -0.98 -5.84 16.72
CA GLY A 822 -0.89 -6.65 17.94
C GLY A 822 -2.24 -6.90 18.60
N GLY A 823 -2.89 -8.00 18.21
CA GLY A 823 -4.26 -8.36 18.63
C GLY A 823 -5.36 -7.76 17.74
N ARG A 824 -4.98 -6.81 16.89
CA ARG A 824 -5.88 -5.94 16.12
C ARG A 824 -5.34 -5.76 14.71
N THR A 825 -6.19 -5.73 13.70
CA THR A 825 -5.83 -5.36 12.34
C THR A 825 -6.60 -4.10 11.97
N GLU A 826 -5.88 -3.13 11.42
CA GLU A 826 -6.44 -1.88 10.89
C GLU A 826 -6.39 -1.95 9.37
N LEU A 827 -7.52 -1.67 8.71
CA LEU A 827 -7.61 -1.65 7.26
C LEU A 827 -7.75 -0.20 6.78
N LEU A 828 -6.80 0.25 5.97
CA LEU A 828 -6.95 1.51 5.26
C LEU A 828 -7.85 1.32 4.02
N PRO A 829 -8.60 2.35 3.60
CA PRO A 829 -9.48 2.24 2.45
C PRO A 829 -8.67 1.95 1.17
N ALA A 830 -8.91 0.79 0.56
CA ALA A 830 -8.18 0.34 -0.64
C ALA A 830 -8.49 1.22 -1.86
N TRP A 831 -9.72 1.74 -1.95
CA TRP A 831 -10.13 2.68 -3.01
C TRP A 831 -9.43 4.04 -2.97
N SER A 832 -8.68 4.35 -1.90
CA SER A 832 -8.03 5.65 -1.75
C SER A 832 -6.61 5.61 -2.29
N SER A 833 -6.28 6.52 -3.23
CA SER A 833 -4.90 6.70 -3.71
C SER A 833 -3.90 7.10 -2.61
N ARG A 834 -4.38 7.53 -1.44
CA ARG A 834 -3.55 7.84 -0.27
C ARG A 834 -3.12 6.57 0.47
N THR A 835 -3.75 5.43 0.20
CA THR A 835 -3.27 4.11 0.61
C THR A 835 -2.31 3.63 -0.50
N ALA A 836 -1.08 4.13 -0.49
CA ALA A 836 -0.25 4.13 -1.69
C ALA A 836 0.33 2.77 -2.07
N GLY A 837 0.49 1.87 -1.12
CA GLY A 837 1.11 0.56 -1.30
C GLY A 837 2.07 0.22 -0.17
N ALA A 838 3.14 -0.51 -0.48
CA ALA A 838 4.05 -1.04 0.53
C ALA A 838 5.52 -1.06 0.09
N ILE A 839 6.40 -1.04 1.10
CA ILE A 839 7.85 -1.18 0.96
C ILE A 839 8.35 -2.16 2.01
N TYR A 840 9.03 -3.23 1.59
CA TYR A 840 9.75 -4.09 2.52
C TYR A 840 11.19 -3.60 2.71
N CYS A 841 11.70 -3.69 3.94
CA CYS A 841 12.91 -3.01 4.35
C CYS A 841 13.96 -4.02 4.84
N LEU A 842 15.22 -3.86 4.39
CA LEU A 842 16.37 -4.60 4.88
C LEU A 842 17.30 -3.68 5.67
N TRP A 843 17.42 -3.98 6.96
CA TRP A 843 18.21 -3.21 7.93
C TRP A 843 19.47 -3.97 8.34
N ASN A 844 20.63 -3.34 8.19
CA ASN A 844 21.94 -3.97 8.42
C ASN A 844 22.41 -3.83 9.88
N ASP A 845 21.54 -4.19 10.83
CA ASP A 845 21.78 -3.98 12.27
C ASP A 845 22.93 -4.83 12.83
N THR A 846 23.17 -6.02 12.25
CA THR A 846 24.22 -6.93 12.71
C THR A 846 25.58 -6.46 12.19
N ILE A 847 26.10 -5.38 12.79
CA ILE A 847 27.42 -4.82 12.54
C ILE A 847 28.20 -4.67 13.86
N GLY A 848 29.46 -4.28 13.76
CA GLY A 848 30.30 -4.04 14.94
C GLY A 848 30.48 -5.29 15.79
N SER A 849 30.08 -5.23 17.07
CA SER A 849 30.17 -6.36 17.99
C SER A 849 29.18 -7.49 17.70
N LEU A 850 28.15 -7.21 16.89
CA LEU A 850 27.10 -8.14 16.48
C LEU A 850 27.29 -8.67 15.05
N ASP A 851 28.40 -8.36 14.39
CA ASP A 851 28.62 -8.71 12.98
C ASP A 851 28.41 -10.22 12.71
N ALA A 852 27.37 -10.51 11.93
CA ALA A 852 27.00 -11.86 11.52
C ALA A 852 27.77 -12.32 10.26
N GLY A 853 28.60 -11.46 9.67
CA GLY A 853 29.40 -11.79 8.48
C GLY A 853 28.59 -11.87 7.19
N ILE A 854 27.49 -11.11 7.09
CA ILE A 854 26.60 -11.08 5.92
C ILE A 854 27.32 -10.46 4.72
N THR A 855 27.32 -11.15 3.58
CA THR A 855 27.87 -10.69 2.31
C THR A 855 26.79 -10.03 1.45
N GLU A 856 27.17 -9.30 0.39
CA GLU A 856 26.21 -8.78 -0.59
C GLU A 856 25.38 -9.91 -1.24
N GLU A 857 25.97 -11.08 -1.50
CA GLU A 857 25.21 -12.26 -1.94
C GLU A 857 24.11 -12.66 -0.94
N GLY A 858 24.40 -12.60 0.37
CA GLY A 858 23.40 -12.87 1.41
C GLY A 858 22.33 -11.78 1.51
N ILE A 859 22.67 -10.53 1.19
CA ILE A 859 21.69 -9.44 1.07
C ILE A 859 20.77 -9.70 -0.13
N CYS A 860 21.33 -10.01 -1.30
CA CYS A 860 20.56 -10.30 -2.51
C CYS A 860 19.60 -11.48 -2.33
N ASP A 861 20.03 -12.55 -1.66
CA ASP A 861 19.18 -13.72 -1.36
C ASP A 861 17.91 -13.33 -0.56
N ARG A 862 18.06 -12.45 0.44
CA ARG A 862 16.93 -11.95 1.27
C ARG A 862 16.05 -10.96 0.51
N PHE A 863 16.65 -10.12 -0.32
CA PHE A 863 15.94 -9.20 -1.21
C PHE A 863 15.05 -9.95 -2.21
N LEU A 864 15.57 -11.01 -2.85
CA LEU A 864 14.89 -11.76 -3.90
C LEU A 864 13.77 -12.66 -3.39
N GLN A 865 13.92 -13.25 -2.20
CA GLN A 865 13.00 -14.28 -1.71
C GLN A 865 11.51 -13.85 -1.68
N PRO A 866 11.12 -12.68 -1.12
CA PRO A 866 9.73 -12.26 -1.10
C PRO A 866 9.29 -11.53 -2.38
N LEU A 867 10.21 -11.19 -3.28
CA LEU A 867 9.99 -10.24 -4.37
C LEU A 867 8.82 -10.65 -5.28
N SER A 868 8.75 -11.91 -5.72
CA SER A 868 7.67 -12.37 -6.61
C SER A 868 6.31 -12.42 -5.91
N LEU A 869 6.27 -12.71 -4.60
CA LEU A 869 5.02 -12.71 -3.83
C LEU A 869 4.50 -11.29 -3.62
N LEU A 870 5.36 -10.40 -3.11
CA LEU A 870 4.98 -9.01 -2.83
C LEU A 870 4.67 -8.23 -4.09
N SER A 871 5.43 -8.42 -5.18
CA SER A 871 5.09 -7.78 -6.47
C SER A 871 3.71 -8.19 -6.97
N GLY A 872 3.34 -9.47 -6.90
CA GLY A 872 2.01 -9.93 -7.30
C GLY A 872 0.87 -9.48 -6.37
N LYS A 873 1.18 -9.09 -5.14
CA LYS A 873 0.20 -8.48 -4.20
C LYS A 873 0.05 -6.97 -4.40
N LEU A 874 1.08 -6.31 -4.92
CA LEU A 874 1.13 -4.85 -5.05
C LEU A 874 0.76 -4.36 -6.45
N TRP A 875 1.09 -5.15 -7.47
CA TRP A 875 0.60 -4.97 -8.83
C TRP A 875 -0.84 -5.47 -8.92
#